data_AF-A0A7Y4WE48-F1
#
_entry.id   AF-A0A7Y4WE48-F1
#
_cell.length_a   1.000
_cell.length_b   1.000
_cell.length_c   1.000
_cell.angle_alpha   90.00
_cell.angle_beta   90.00
_cell.angle_gamma   90.00
#
_symmetry.space_group_name_H-M   'P 1'
#
loop_
_entity.id
_entity.type
_entity.pdbx_description
1 polymer ?
#
loop_
_entity_poly.entity_id
_entity_poly.type
_entity_poly.pdbx_seq_one_letter_code
_entity_poly.pdbx_strand_id
1 'polypeptide(L)'
;MSRVAAILLVLAAFANPAQAQVNAPPAFRAGAGGETVRLDGVLNEPAWATAEIAGAFLQTDPREGMPATFPTTVRVLASRNGLVIGIVCTDTEPSGIVSYSVRRDAPLGQEDHVRLVLGPFQDGRSGYVFSVNPNGARYDGVINASGENENAEWDGIWEAEATRGETGWSAEIRIPIQTLSFRPDLHEWHFNIERRVQRLLEIDRWASPVRQYRLTQTSRAGFLTGIPDFALGRGLSLRPSVTTGGGIPAHGADVAGKFRPSLDVTQRLGSNVTASFTSYTDFAETEVDTRQTNLTRFPLLFPEKRGFFLEGVDIFQFGPPVNNDMIPYFSRRIGLVGGKEVPLLAGAKVNGRVANTNFGGVVVTMDSEPGVVSEGSTMAVARVKQNLWRESHIGFIATAGDPLGRSGSWLSGVDFTYSTTSFLGNKNFSINGWAVATGREGLHGDTKAYAFKIDYPNDKWDMRVWYRRIGRDFDPSLGFVPRRAMQRWNPAVSNRTRFTRGPIQDVSHGINPYLTFNLDGRWETIDAPVQSVWRLRSGDRVQGIVTFGGDRPLQPFQIAPDVAIAPGSYTWVRPSLGFTTAQKRRLYASLSWTGGSFYDGDLTQWELQAVWNPTALYTVEMTAERNSGDLLAGRFTQSVFGTRLRVNVSPDLSIATYAQYDTDSESVGINSRLRWTFLPVADLFVVYNHNVRSVLDRWELQSNQLLVKLQYAWRM
;
A
#
# COMPACT_ATOMS: atom_id res chain seq x y z
N MET A 1 5.73 15.08 37.15
CA MET A 1 5.75 13.70 36.65
C MET A 1 4.84 12.72 37.44
N SER A 2 4.18 13.10 38.53
CA SER A 2 3.41 12.14 39.36
C SER A 2 1.92 11.96 39.02
N ARG A 3 1.33 12.75 38.12
CA ARG A 3 -0.12 12.65 37.78
C ARG A 3 -0.45 11.76 36.58
N VAL A 4 0.52 11.49 35.69
CA VAL A 4 0.34 10.61 34.51
C VAL A 4 0.48 9.13 34.90
N ALA A 5 1.33 8.81 35.88
CA ALA A 5 1.46 7.47 36.43
C ALA A 5 0.20 7.01 37.20
N ALA A 6 -0.54 7.93 37.82
CA ALA A 6 -1.74 7.63 38.59
C ALA A 6 -2.94 7.22 37.72
N ILE A 7 -3.04 7.72 36.48
CA ILE A 7 -4.12 7.35 35.54
C ILE A 7 -3.87 5.95 34.94
N LEU A 8 -2.60 5.56 34.76
CA LEU A 8 -2.22 4.21 34.31
C LEU A 8 -2.49 3.13 35.37
N LEU A 9 -2.41 3.46 36.66
CA LEU A 9 -2.66 2.52 37.76
C LEU A 9 -4.15 2.27 38.04
N VAL A 10 -5.04 3.23 37.78
CA VAL A 10 -6.49 3.06 37.98
C VAL A 10 -7.13 2.21 36.87
N LEU A 11 -6.56 2.21 35.65
CA LEU A 11 -7.01 1.32 34.56
C LEU A 11 -6.59 -0.15 34.77
N ALA A 12 -5.60 -0.43 35.62
CA ALA A 12 -5.15 -1.79 35.93
C ALA A 12 -6.07 -2.51 36.95
N ALA A 13 -6.87 -1.78 37.74
CA ALA A 13 -7.66 -2.34 38.84
C ALA A 13 -9.02 -2.94 38.41
N PHE A 14 -9.42 -2.83 37.14
CA PHE A 14 -10.69 -3.38 36.61
C PHE A 14 -10.52 -4.63 35.73
N ALA A 15 -9.33 -5.22 35.70
CA ALA A 15 -9.08 -6.47 34.97
C ALA A 15 -9.56 -7.69 35.79
N ASN A 16 -10.88 -7.88 35.88
CA ASN A 16 -11.42 -9.19 36.22
C ASN A 16 -11.26 -10.07 34.97
N PRO A 17 -10.47 -11.17 34.99
CA PRO A 17 -10.39 -12.05 33.84
C PRO A 17 -11.67 -12.88 33.82
N ALA A 18 -12.70 -12.37 33.13
CA ALA A 18 -13.70 -13.28 32.58
C ALA A 18 -12.93 -14.19 31.62
N GLN A 19 -12.79 -15.47 31.98
CA GLN A 19 -12.31 -16.51 31.07
C GLN A 19 -13.31 -16.59 29.90
N ALA A 20 -13.07 -15.78 28.87
CA ALA A 20 -13.70 -16.00 27.57
C ALA A 20 -13.19 -17.35 27.07
N GLN A 21 -14.12 -18.26 26.82
CA GLN A 21 -13.85 -19.56 26.20
C GLN A 21 -13.14 -19.29 24.86
N VAL A 22 -11.82 -19.45 24.84
CA VAL A 22 -11.03 -19.34 23.61
C VAL A 22 -11.32 -20.62 22.82
N ASN A 23 -12.28 -20.57 21.91
CA ASN A 23 -12.44 -21.62 20.91
C ASN A 23 -11.09 -21.79 20.21
N ALA A 24 -10.62 -23.03 20.10
CA ALA A 24 -9.40 -23.34 19.37
C ALA A 24 -9.53 -22.77 17.93
N PRO A 25 -8.45 -22.22 17.34
CA PRO A 25 -8.49 -21.76 15.96
C PRO A 25 -8.97 -22.89 15.04
N PRO A 26 -9.86 -22.61 14.06
CA PRO A 26 -10.34 -23.65 13.16
C PRO A 26 -9.18 -24.18 12.31
N ALA A 27 -9.25 -25.46 11.96
CA ALA A 27 -8.27 -26.11 11.12
C ALA A 27 -8.96 -27.02 10.10
N PHE A 28 -8.34 -27.22 8.94
CA PHE A 28 -8.72 -28.25 7.97
C PHE A 28 -7.48 -28.77 7.26
N ARG A 29 -7.59 -29.96 6.67
CA ARG A 29 -6.45 -30.65 6.04
C ARG A 29 -6.42 -30.45 4.52
N ALA A 30 -5.26 -30.07 4.00
CA ALA A 30 -4.97 -30.08 2.58
C ALA A 30 -5.00 -31.52 2.02
N GLY A 31 -5.61 -31.69 0.85
CA GLY A 31 -5.53 -32.92 0.06
C GLY A 31 -4.18 -33.04 -0.65
N ALA A 32 -3.89 -34.22 -1.19
CA ALA A 32 -2.66 -34.46 -1.94
C ALA A 32 -2.86 -34.23 -3.45
N GLY A 33 -1.84 -33.73 -4.13
CA GLY A 33 -1.82 -33.57 -5.58
C GLY A 33 -1.94 -32.10 -6.01
N GLY A 34 -2.67 -31.85 -7.10
CA GLY A 34 -2.83 -30.50 -7.67
C GLY A 34 -1.97 -30.22 -8.91
N GLU A 35 -0.94 -31.03 -9.16
CA GLU A 35 -0.05 -30.87 -10.34
C GLU A 35 -0.78 -31.10 -11.67
N THR A 36 -1.81 -31.94 -11.66
CA THR A 36 -2.62 -32.29 -12.84
C THR A 36 -3.92 -31.49 -12.94
N VAL A 37 -4.23 -30.64 -11.96
CA VAL A 37 -5.42 -29.79 -12.00
C VAL A 37 -5.24 -28.80 -13.14
N ARG A 38 -6.19 -28.73 -14.05
CA ARG A 38 -6.19 -27.74 -15.11
C ARG A 38 -6.93 -26.53 -14.57
N LEU A 39 -6.27 -25.37 -14.47
CA LEU A 39 -7.00 -24.17 -14.05
C LEU A 39 -7.98 -23.79 -15.14
N ASP A 40 -9.26 -24.01 -14.85
CA ASP A 40 -10.38 -23.50 -15.64
C ASP A 40 -11.47 -22.90 -14.75
N GLY A 41 -11.20 -22.81 -13.44
CA GLY A 41 -12.10 -22.27 -12.44
C GLY A 41 -13.20 -23.26 -12.04
N VAL A 42 -13.16 -24.52 -12.49
CA VAL A 42 -14.18 -25.54 -12.20
C VAL A 42 -13.56 -26.73 -11.46
N LEU A 43 -13.96 -26.92 -10.20
CA LEU A 43 -13.42 -27.98 -9.33
C LEU A 43 -14.02 -29.36 -9.67
N ASN A 44 -13.68 -29.93 -10.83
CA ASN A 44 -14.23 -31.21 -11.30
C ASN A 44 -13.22 -32.37 -11.31
N GLU A 45 -11.94 -32.10 -11.08
CA GLU A 45 -10.91 -33.14 -11.06
C GLU A 45 -11.02 -34.06 -9.84
N PRO A 46 -10.69 -35.36 -9.98
CA PRO A 46 -10.74 -36.31 -8.87
C PRO A 46 -9.87 -35.93 -7.66
N ALA A 47 -8.79 -35.15 -7.88
CA ALA A 47 -7.88 -34.74 -6.82
C ALA A 47 -8.60 -33.96 -5.70
N TRP A 48 -9.62 -33.16 -6.04
CA TRP A 48 -10.40 -32.38 -5.08
C TRP A 48 -11.10 -33.22 -4.02
N ALA A 49 -11.40 -34.49 -4.30
CA ALA A 49 -12.01 -35.42 -3.35
C ALA A 49 -11.07 -35.81 -2.19
N THR A 50 -9.77 -35.57 -2.32
CA THR A 50 -8.78 -35.85 -1.26
C THR A 50 -8.66 -34.74 -0.22
N ALA A 51 -9.17 -33.54 -0.53
CA ALA A 51 -9.07 -32.37 0.33
C ALA A 51 -10.30 -32.22 1.23
N GLU A 52 -10.05 -31.86 2.50
CA GLU A 52 -11.11 -31.47 3.40
C GLU A 52 -11.73 -30.14 2.97
N ILE A 53 -13.03 -29.98 3.24
CA ILE A 53 -13.74 -28.72 3.04
C ILE A 53 -13.50 -27.83 4.26
N ALA A 54 -13.08 -26.59 4.06
CA ALA A 54 -13.01 -25.62 5.14
C ALA A 54 -14.39 -25.46 5.82
N GLY A 55 -14.39 -25.35 7.15
CA GLY A 55 -15.62 -25.18 7.94
C GLY A 55 -16.46 -23.95 7.59
N ALA A 56 -17.55 -23.75 8.32
CA ALA A 56 -18.51 -22.69 8.05
C ALA A 56 -17.91 -21.27 8.12
N PHE A 57 -18.35 -20.41 7.20
CA PHE A 57 -18.03 -18.99 7.20
C PHE A 57 -19.10 -18.21 7.98
N LEU A 58 -18.66 -17.22 8.75
CA LEU A 58 -19.54 -16.32 9.50
C LEU A 58 -19.35 -14.88 9.05
N GLN A 59 -20.43 -14.12 9.07
CA GLN A 59 -20.43 -12.70 8.75
C GLN A 59 -19.56 -11.94 9.74
N THR A 60 -18.72 -11.05 9.23
CA THR A 60 -18.10 -9.95 9.98
C THR A 60 -18.91 -8.67 9.79
N ASP A 61 -19.38 -8.40 8.57
CA ASP A 61 -20.33 -7.34 8.23
C ASP A 61 -21.47 -7.94 7.39
N PRO A 62 -22.72 -7.45 7.50
CA PRO A 62 -23.20 -6.41 8.41
C PRO A 62 -23.61 -6.93 9.79
N ARG A 63 -23.70 -8.24 10.03
CA ARG A 63 -24.09 -8.83 11.32
C ARG A 63 -23.05 -9.83 11.82
N GLU A 64 -22.08 -9.33 12.58
CA GLU A 64 -21.00 -10.13 13.18
C GLU A 64 -21.52 -11.43 13.83
N GLY A 65 -20.91 -12.56 13.47
CA GLY A 65 -21.20 -13.89 14.02
C GLY A 65 -22.40 -14.61 13.42
N MET A 66 -23.21 -13.96 12.56
CA MET A 66 -24.30 -14.65 11.85
C MET A 66 -23.74 -15.58 10.77
N PRO A 67 -24.46 -16.67 10.40
CA PRO A 67 -24.11 -17.46 9.23
C PRO A 67 -24.04 -16.60 7.96
N ALA A 68 -23.09 -16.92 7.07
CA ALA A 68 -23.03 -16.33 5.73
C ALA A 68 -24.36 -16.51 4.99
N THR A 69 -24.81 -15.47 4.28
CA THR A 69 -26.05 -15.50 3.49
C THR A 69 -25.93 -16.50 2.35
N PHE A 70 -24.74 -16.58 1.74
CA PHE A 70 -24.46 -17.54 0.68
C PHE A 70 -23.28 -18.45 1.05
N PRO A 71 -23.43 -19.79 0.88
CA PRO A 71 -22.36 -20.72 1.16
C PRO A 71 -21.10 -20.45 0.34
N THR A 72 -19.94 -20.66 0.98
CA THR A 72 -18.63 -20.65 0.34
C THR A 72 -17.90 -21.93 0.72
N THR A 73 -17.47 -22.70 -0.28
CA THR A 73 -16.71 -23.94 -0.09
C THR A 73 -15.27 -23.69 -0.49
N VAL A 74 -14.32 -24.08 0.36
CA VAL A 74 -12.88 -23.96 0.08
C VAL A 74 -12.23 -25.32 0.27
N ARG A 75 -11.39 -25.70 -0.70
CA ARG A 75 -10.51 -26.87 -0.64
C ARG A 75 -9.10 -26.45 -1.01
N VAL A 76 -8.12 -27.12 -0.43
CA VAL A 76 -6.70 -26.90 -0.76
C VAL A 76 -6.05 -28.23 -1.09
N LEU A 77 -5.37 -28.29 -2.22
CA LEU A 77 -4.47 -29.38 -2.60
C LEU A 77 -3.03 -28.91 -2.42
N ALA A 78 -2.18 -29.80 -1.90
CA ALA A 78 -0.77 -29.56 -1.73
C ALA A 78 0.03 -30.67 -2.44
N SER A 79 1.07 -30.24 -3.15
CA SER A 79 2.08 -31.10 -3.76
C SER A 79 3.47 -30.64 -3.33
N ARG A 80 4.51 -31.36 -3.75
CA ARG A 80 5.90 -30.92 -3.57
C ARG A 80 6.18 -29.60 -4.28
N ASN A 81 5.39 -29.24 -5.29
CA ASN A 81 5.66 -28.08 -6.16
C ASN A 81 4.86 -26.82 -5.77
N GLY A 82 3.84 -26.94 -4.92
CA GLY A 82 3.04 -25.79 -4.49
C GLY A 82 1.64 -26.16 -4.02
N LEU A 83 0.79 -25.12 -3.95
CA LEU A 83 -0.60 -25.21 -3.52
C LEU A 83 -1.56 -24.94 -4.68
N VAL A 84 -2.70 -25.64 -4.69
CA VAL A 84 -3.85 -25.31 -5.53
C VAL A 84 -5.06 -25.11 -4.63
N ILE A 85 -5.67 -23.94 -4.66
CA ILE A 85 -6.80 -23.55 -3.83
C ILE A 85 -8.04 -23.47 -4.72
N GLY A 86 -9.05 -24.28 -4.42
CA GLY A 86 -10.32 -24.32 -5.11
C GLY A 86 -11.39 -23.67 -4.25
N ILE A 87 -12.15 -22.75 -4.83
CA ILE A 87 -13.15 -21.95 -4.13
C ILE A 87 -14.45 -21.98 -4.93
N VAL A 88 -15.56 -22.32 -4.27
CA VAL A 88 -16.90 -22.26 -4.84
C VAL A 88 -17.73 -21.28 -4.03
N CYS A 89 -18.13 -20.20 -4.67
CA CYS A 89 -18.93 -19.11 -4.13
C CYS A 89 -20.36 -19.25 -4.65
N THR A 90 -21.23 -19.93 -3.89
CA THR A 90 -22.64 -20.04 -4.25
C THR A 90 -23.29 -18.66 -4.18
N ASP A 91 -24.21 -18.34 -5.09
CA ASP A 91 -25.07 -17.16 -5.05
C ASP A 91 -26.41 -17.53 -5.70
N THR A 92 -27.52 -17.31 -5.00
CA THR A 92 -28.85 -17.68 -5.51
C THR A 92 -29.37 -16.70 -6.58
N GLU A 93 -28.71 -15.56 -6.76
CA GLU A 93 -28.99 -14.57 -7.80
C GLU A 93 -27.68 -14.18 -8.52
N PRO A 94 -27.07 -15.09 -9.32
CA PRO A 94 -25.76 -14.88 -9.96
C PRO A 94 -25.71 -13.66 -10.89
N SER A 95 -26.86 -13.26 -11.46
CA SER A 95 -26.97 -12.11 -12.35
C SER A 95 -26.66 -10.77 -11.69
N GLY A 96 -26.75 -10.68 -10.36
CA GLY A 96 -26.39 -9.47 -9.61
C GLY A 96 -25.07 -9.56 -8.84
N ILE A 97 -24.22 -10.55 -9.16
CA ILE A 97 -22.81 -10.55 -8.76
C ILE A 97 -22.13 -9.29 -9.32
N VAL A 98 -21.61 -8.47 -8.41
CA VAL A 98 -20.99 -7.19 -8.76
C VAL A 98 -19.51 -7.43 -8.99
N SER A 99 -19.05 -7.40 -10.24
CA SER A 99 -17.61 -7.44 -10.53
C SER A 99 -17.29 -6.76 -11.85
N TYR A 100 -16.34 -5.84 -11.79
CA TYR A 100 -16.00 -4.89 -12.86
C TYR A 100 -14.54 -5.01 -13.27
N SER A 101 -13.62 -5.28 -12.34
CA SER A 101 -12.21 -5.41 -12.69
C SER A 101 -11.96 -6.72 -13.42
N VAL A 102 -10.99 -6.72 -14.33
CA VAL A 102 -10.49 -7.92 -15.01
C VAL A 102 -8.97 -8.05 -14.85
N ARG A 103 -8.26 -6.92 -14.78
CA ARG A 103 -6.79 -6.88 -14.74
C ARG A 103 -6.16 -7.48 -13.48
N ARG A 104 -4.90 -7.87 -13.61
CA ARG A 104 -3.96 -8.06 -12.49
C ARG A 104 -3.68 -6.73 -11.77
N ASP A 105 -3.36 -6.82 -10.48
CA ASP A 105 -3.06 -5.70 -9.56
C ASP A 105 -4.25 -4.73 -9.37
N ALA A 106 -5.47 -5.23 -9.50
CA ALA A 106 -6.68 -4.43 -9.31
C ALA A 106 -7.06 -4.30 -7.82
N PRO A 107 -7.47 -3.12 -7.33
CA PRO A 107 -8.05 -3.00 -5.99
C PRO A 107 -9.47 -3.59 -5.99
N LEU A 108 -9.62 -4.84 -5.54
CA LEU A 108 -10.88 -5.60 -5.60
C LEU A 108 -11.89 -5.26 -4.48
N GLY A 109 -11.55 -4.35 -3.57
CA GLY A 109 -12.35 -4.05 -2.37
C GLY A 109 -13.77 -3.53 -2.61
N GLN A 110 -14.13 -3.20 -3.85
CA GLN A 110 -15.41 -2.59 -4.24
C GLN A 110 -16.27 -3.46 -5.14
N GLU A 111 -15.97 -4.76 -5.16
CA GLU A 111 -16.66 -5.78 -5.93
C GLU A 111 -16.69 -7.10 -5.15
N ASP A 112 -17.44 -8.07 -5.66
CA ASP A 112 -17.41 -9.45 -5.20
C ASP A 112 -16.01 -10.00 -5.43
N HIS A 113 -15.40 -10.55 -4.37
CA HIS A 113 -14.09 -11.16 -4.43
C HIS A 113 -13.91 -12.14 -3.27
N VAL A 114 -12.92 -13.00 -3.39
CA VAL A 114 -12.38 -13.79 -2.29
C VAL A 114 -10.96 -13.34 -2.01
N ARG A 115 -10.63 -13.21 -0.73
CA ARG A 115 -9.31 -12.78 -0.26
C ARG A 115 -8.77 -13.82 0.71
N LEU A 116 -7.61 -14.36 0.37
CA LEU A 116 -6.90 -15.43 1.06
C LEU A 116 -5.67 -14.84 1.75
N VAL A 117 -5.37 -15.34 2.95
CA VAL A 117 -4.15 -15.06 3.70
C VAL A 117 -3.41 -16.35 4.00
N LEU A 118 -2.12 -16.38 3.68
CA LEU A 118 -1.19 -17.46 4.01
C LEU A 118 -0.10 -16.92 4.93
N GLY A 119 0.07 -17.52 6.12
CA GLY A 119 1.17 -17.23 7.04
C GLY A 119 2.11 -18.43 7.19
N PRO A 120 3.04 -18.64 6.24
CA PRO A 120 3.85 -19.86 6.15
C PRO A 120 5.05 -19.89 7.11
N PHE A 121 5.15 -18.91 8.01
CA PHE A 121 6.17 -18.84 9.06
C PHE A 121 5.61 -19.15 10.46
N GLN A 122 4.28 -19.19 10.61
CA GLN A 122 3.58 -19.24 11.89
C GLN A 122 4.04 -18.19 12.93
N ASP A 123 4.61 -17.08 12.48
CA ASP A 123 5.09 -16.02 13.39
C ASP A 123 3.97 -15.05 13.82
N GLY A 124 2.75 -15.20 13.31
CA GLY A 124 1.62 -14.32 13.62
C GLY A 124 1.78 -12.86 13.19
N ARG A 125 2.78 -12.54 12.36
CA ARG A 125 3.15 -11.16 11.98
C ARG A 125 3.33 -10.98 10.48
N SER A 126 3.80 -12.01 9.78
CA SER A 126 4.10 -11.98 8.36
C SER A 126 3.26 -13.00 7.59
N GLY A 127 3.14 -12.78 6.29
CA GLY A 127 2.36 -13.63 5.41
C GLY A 127 2.14 -12.97 4.06
N TYR A 128 1.32 -13.60 3.25
CA TYR A 128 0.96 -13.18 1.91
C TYR A 128 -0.56 -13.08 1.81
N VAL A 129 -1.02 -12.12 1.01
CA VAL A 129 -2.43 -11.99 0.64
C VAL A 129 -2.58 -12.26 -0.85
N PHE A 130 -3.65 -12.96 -1.20
CA PHE A 130 -4.06 -13.19 -2.59
C PHE A 130 -5.55 -12.92 -2.70
N SER A 131 -5.99 -12.32 -3.79
CA SER A 131 -7.41 -12.06 -4.00
C SER A 131 -7.79 -12.27 -5.46
N VAL A 132 -8.96 -12.87 -5.67
CA VAL A 132 -9.52 -13.14 -7.00
C VAL A 132 -10.98 -12.71 -7.03
N ASN A 133 -11.44 -12.15 -8.14
CA ASN A 133 -12.83 -11.81 -8.38
C ASN A 133 -13.50 -12.76 -9.43
N PRO A 134 -14.82 -12.70 -9.62
CA PRO A 134 -15.55 -13.50 -10.60
C PRO A 134 -15.15 -13.31 -12.08
N ASN A 135 -14.35 -12.30 -12.40
CA ASN A 135 -13.84 -12.05 -13.76
C ASN A 135 -12.37 -12.47 -13.91
N GLY A 136 -11.78 -13.14 -12.92
CA GLY A 136 -10.38 -13.55 -12.94
C GLY A 136 -9.38 -12.44 -12.64
N ALA A 137 -9.84 -11.26 -12.19
CA ALA A 137 -8.93 -10.20 -11.73
C ALA A 137 -8.16 -10.68 -10.50
N ARG A 138 -6.90 -10.27 -10.42
CA ARG A 138 -5.93 -10.79 -9.45
C ARG A 138 -5.36 -9.63 -8.62
N TYR A 139 -5.11 -9.88 -7.35
CA TYR A 139 -4.40 -8.97 -6.45
C TYR A 139 -3.53 -9.79 -5.50
N ASP A 140 -2.33 -9.32 -5.22
CA ASP A 140 -1.44 -9.91 -4.23
C ASP A 140 -0.72 -8.84 -3.40
N GLY A 141 -0.03 -9.30 -2.36
CA GLY A 141 0.77 -8.44 -1.51
C GLY A 141 1.43 -9.20 -0.36
N VAL A 142 2.38 -8.54 0.28
CA VAL A 142 3.03 -9.04 1.50
C VAL A 142 2.49 -8.32 2.73
N ILE A 143 2.19 -9.08 3.78
CA ILE A 143 1.64 -8.57 5.04
C ILE A 143 2.77 -7.93 5.85
N ASN A 144 2.55 -6.68 6.27
CA ASN A 144 3.47 -5.95 7.14
C ASN A 144 3.33 -6.43 8.60
N ALA A 145 4.33 -6.10 9.41
CA ALA A 145 4.34 -6.47 10.83
C ALA A 145 3.05 -6.03 11.55
N SER A 146 2.53 -6.92 12.39
CA SER A 146 1.26 -6.79 13.14
C SER A 146 -0.03 -6.95 12.30
N GLY A 147 0.08 -7.24 10.99
CA GLY A 147 -1.08 -7.53 10.14
C GLY A 147 -1.99 -6.33 9.88
N GLU A 148 -1.53 -5.12 10.20
CA GLU A 148 -2.34 -3.90 10.05
C GLU A 148 -2.40 -3.43 8.60
N ASN A 149 -1.29 -3.52 7.86
CA ASN A 149 -1.19 -3.05 6.48
C ASN A 149 -0.55 -4.15 5.63
N GLU A 150 -0.64 -3.99 4.32
CA GLU A 150 0.06 -4.82 3.34
C GLU A 150 0.80 -3.94 2.34
N ASN A 151 1.85 -4.49 1.74
CA ASN A 151 2.51 -3.90 0.60
C ASN A 151 1.95 -4.54 -0.68
N ALA A 152 1.08 -3.78 -1.35
CA ALA A 152 0.42 -4.14 -2.62
C ALA A 152 1.36 -4.07 -3.84
N GLU A 153 2.61 -3.64 -3.65
CA GLU A 153 3.60 -3.55 -4.73
C GLU A 153 4.38 -4.86 -4.88
N TRP A 154 4.30 -5.78 -3.91
CA TRP A 154 4.90 -7.10 -4.05
C TRP A 154 4.16 -7.89 -5.12
N ASP A 155 4.89 -8.34 -6.15
CA ASP A 155 4.31 -9.02 -7.31
C ASP A 155 4.83 -10.48 -7.40
N GLY A 156 3.99 -11.42 -6.99
CA GLY A 156 4.31 -12.85 -6.94
C GLY A 156 4.02 -13.57 -8.26
N ILE A 157 4.65 -14.70 -8.56
CA ILE A 157 4.27 -15.49 -9.75
C ILE A 157 3.26 -16.56 -9.33
N TRP A 158 2.01 -16.39 -9.72
CA TRP A 158 0.91 -17.31 -9.44
C TRP A 158 -0.14 -17.18 -10.53
N GLU A 159 -1.02 -18.17 -10.60
CA GLU A 159 -2.05 -18.25 -11.63
C GLU A 159 -3.42 -18.38 -10.96
N ALA A 160 -4.45 -17.83 -11.57
CA ALA A 160 -5.81 -18.07 -11.16
C ALA A 160 -6.79 -17.95 -12.31
N GLU A 161 -7.76 -18.85 -12.33
CA GLU A 161 -8.89 -18.83 -13.26
C GLU A 161 -10.19 -18.79 -12.47
N ALA A 162 -11.16 -18.02 -12.97
CA ALA A 162 -12.47 -17.89 -12.36
C ALA A 162 -13.57 -18.08 -13.41
N THR A 163 -14.58 -18.84 -13.04
CA THR A 163 -15.72 -19.17 -13.92
C THR A 163 -17.01 -18.82 -13.21
N ARG A 164 -17.88 -18.08 -13.92
CA ARG A 164 -19.26 -17.84 -13.47
C ARG A 164 -20.17 -18.95 -13.97
N GLY A 165 -21.09 -19.40 -13.13
CA GLY A 165 -22.06 -20.44 -13.44
C GLY A 165 -23.47 -20.09 -12.98
N GLU A 166 -24.39 -21.04 -13.14
CA GLU A 166 -25.81 -20.87 -12.79
C GLU A 166 -26.06 -20.77 -11.28
N THR A 167 -25.10 -21.21 -10.46
CA THR A 167 -25.21 -21.25 -9.00
C THR A 167 -24.27 -20.28 -8.30
N GLY A 168 -23.62 -19.37 -9.04
CA GLY A 168 -22.69 -18.38 -8.51
C GLY A 168 -21.41 -18.32 -9.34
N TRP A 169 -20.25 -18.43 -8.70
CA TRP A 169 -18.96 -18.47 -9.38
C TRP A 169 -17.96 -19.32 -8.60
N SER A 170 -16.91 -19.76 -9.27
CA SER A 170 -15.82 -20.51 -8.68
C SER A 170 -14.48 -19.99 -9.18
N ALA A 171 -13.44 -20.26 -8.40
CA ALA A 171 -12.07 -19.91 -8.77
C ALA A 171 -11.10 -21.02 -8.35
N GLU A 172 -10.06 -21.17 -9.15
CA GLU A 172 -8.92 -22.03 -8.85
C GLU A 172 -7.66 -21.17 -8.87
N ILE A 173 -6.85 -21.28 -7.82
CA ILE A 173 -5.64 -20.49 -7.62
C ILE A 173 -4.47 -21.45 -7.47
N ARG A 174 -3.45 -21.35 -8.35
CA ARG A 174 -2.20 -22.09 -8.22
C ARG A 174 -1.10 -21.17 -7.73
N ILE A 175 -0.48 -21.55 -6.62
CA ILE A 175 0.66 -20.84 -6.03
C ILE A 175 1.87 -21.79 -6.04
N PRO A 176 2.80 -21.64 -7.02
CA PRO A 176 4.06 -22.35 -7.02
C PRO A 176 4.86 -22.05 -5.75
N ILE A 177 5.48 -23.07 -5.16
CA ILE A 177 6.19 -22.88 -3.90
C ILE A 177 7.37 -21.91 -4.03
N GLN A 178 8.00 -21.81 -5.21
CA GLN A 178 9.10 -20.84 -5.43
C GLN A 178 8.65 -19.38 -5.28
N THR A 179 7.36 -19.09 -5.35
CA THR A 179 6.81 -17.75 -5.15
C THR A 179 6.80 -17.34 -3.69
N LEU A 180 6.72 -18.30 -2.76
CA LEU A 180 6.64 -18.05 -1.33
C LEU A 180 7.99 -18.29 -0.65
N SER A 181 8.31 -17.45 0.32
CA SER A 181 9.26 -17.84 1.39
C SER A 181 8.48 -18.45 2.55
N PHE A 182 9.00 -19.52 3.15
CA PHE A 182 8.34 -20.28 4.20
C PHE A 182 9.34 -20.95 5.15
N ARG A 183 8.86 -21.38 6.32
CA ARG A 183 9.65 -22.13 7.29
C ARG A 183 9.59 -23.64 6.94
N PRO A 184 10.73 -24.33 6.71
CA PRO A 184 10.73 -25.66 6.09
C PRO A 184 10.32 -26.80 7.03
N ASP A 185 10.37 -26.60 8.35
CA ASP A 185 10.01 -27.58 9.38
C ASP A 185 8.53 -27.53 9.80
N LEU A 186 7.70 -26.76 9.07
CA LEU A 186 6.27 -26.61 9.37
C LEU A 186 5.40 -27.38 8.38
N HIS A 187 4.60 -28.32 8.91
CA HIS A 187 3.59 -29.09 8.17
C HIS A 187 2.16 -28.54 8.32
N GLU A 188 2.06 -27.34 8.89
CA GLU A 188 0.83 -26.56 9.03
C GLU A 188 1.16 -25.08 8.90
N TRP A 189 0.30 -24.33 8.20
CA TRP A 189 0.47 -22.89 7.99
C TRP A 189 -0.74 -22.14 8.54
N HIS A 190 -0.52 -20.89 8.98
CA HIS A 190 -1.65 -20.00 9.23
C HIS A 190 -2.41 -19.77 7.93
N PHE A 191 -3.74 -19.91 7.98
CA PHE A 191 -4.63 -19.75 6.83
C PHE A 191 -5.87 -18.96 7.25
N ASN A 192 -6.28 -18.01 6.42
CA ASN A 192 -7.59 -17.38 6.57
C ASN A 192 -8.13 -16.98 5.21
N ILE A 193 -9.44 -16.90 5.09
CA ILE A 193 -10.10 -16.51 3.85
C ILE A 193 -11.39 -15.76 4.19
N GLU A 194 -11.67 -14.72 3.41
CA GLU A 194 -12.96 -14.05 3.42
C GLU A 194 -13.52 -13.92 2.01
N ARG A 195 -14.85 -13.93 1.92
CA ARG A 195 -15.60 -13.60 0.72
C ARG A 195 -16.31 -12.28 0.97
N ARG A 196 -16.28 -11.40 -0.03
CA ARG A 196 -17.14 -10.22 -0.08
C ARG A 196 -18.28 -10.46 -1.06
N VAL A 197 -19.50 -10.20 -0.61
CA VAL A 197 -20.71 -10.14 -1.45
C VAL A 197 -21.11 -8.67 -1.55
N GLN A 198 -20.62 -7.99 -2.59
CA GLN A 198 -20.67 -6.53 -2.68
C GLN A 198 -22.09 -5.99 -2.85
N ARG A 199 -22.99 -6.75 -3.50
CA ARG A 199 -24.41 -6.37 -3.61
C ARG A 199 -25.05 -6.19 -2.22
N LEU A 200 -24.71 -7.06 -1.27
CA LEU A 200 -25.23 -7.09 0.10
C LEU A 200 -24.38 -6.28 1.09
N LEU A 201 -23.18 -5.84 0.68
CA LEU A 201 -22.15 -5.27 1.57
C LEU A 201 -21.81 -6.22 2.73
N GLU A 202 -21.81 -7.52 2.42
CA GLU A 202 -21.55 -8.60 3.35
C GLU A 202 -20.10 -9.09 3.19
N ILE A 203 -19.46 -9.37 4.32
CA ILE A 203 -18.12 -9.96 4.39
C ILE A 203 -18.22 -11.19 5.27
N ASP A 204 -17.96 -12.34 4.68
CA ASP A 204 -18.00 -13.65 5.32
C ASP A 204 -16.57 -14.14 5.53
N ARG A 205 -16.21 -14.54 6.75
CA ARG A 205 -14.85 -14.94 7.11
C ARG A 205 -14.84 -16.33 7.76
N TRP A 206 -13.83 -17.12 7.41
CA TRP A 206 -13.64 -18.46 7.94
C TRP A 206 -13.08 -18.47 9.37
N ALA A 207 -11.93 -17.82 9.61
CA ALA A 207 -11.30 -17.78 10.93
C ALA A 207 -11.38 -16.40 11.57
N SER A 208 -11.62 -16.35 12.89
CA SER A 208 -11.78 -15.13 13.69
C SER A 208 -12.74 -14.09 13.04
N PRO A 209 -14.03 -14.43 12.83
CA PRO A 209 -15.01 -13.56 12.18
C PRO A 209 -15.51 -12.46 13.14
N VAL A 210 -14.58 -11.66 13.66
CA VAL A 210 -14.84 -10.52 14.55
C VAL A 210 -14.24 -9.26 13.92
N ARG A 211 -15.03 -8.18 13.85
CA ARG A 211 -14.70 -6.92 13.16
C ARG A 211 -13.46 -6.22 13.67
N GLN A 212 -13.14 -6.41 14.95
CA GLN A 212 -11.94 -5.81 15.53
C GLN A 212 -10.66 -6.45 14.97
N TYR A 213 -10.73 -7.67 14.41
CA TYR A 213 -9.59 -8.32 13.77
C TYR A 213 -9.62 -8.10 12.25
N ARG A 214 -8.45 -7.89 11.66
CA ARG A 214 -8.25 -7.86 10.21
C ARG A 214 -7.97 -9.27 9.70
N LEU A 215 -8.38 -9.57 8.47
CA LEU A 215 -8.05 -10.83 7.79
C LEU A 215 -6.52 -11.08 7.79
N THR A 216 -5.74 -10.02 7.59
CA THR A 216 -4.28 -10.01 7.50
C THR A 216 -3.56 -10.18 8.85
N GLN A 217 -4.28 -10.22 9.98
CA GLN A 217 -3.67 -10.56 11.27
C GLN A 217 -3.46 -12.06 11.37
N THR A 218 -2.32 -12.56 10.89
CA THR A 218 -2.03 -13.99 10.85
C THR A 218 -2.01 -14.65 12.24
N SER A 219 -1.80 -13.89 13.33
CA SER A 219 -1.95 -14.37 14.72
C SER A 219 -3.38 -14.76 15.10
N ARG A 220 -4.37 -14.40 14.28
CA ARG A 220 -5.81 -14.71 14.43
C ARG A 220 -6.34 -15.60 13.30
N ALA A 221 -5.47 -16.09 12.43
CA ALA A 221 -5.82 -17.05 11.39
C ALA A 221 -6.11 -18.44 11.98
N GLY A 222 -6.75 -19.30 11.19
CA GLY A 222 -6.83 -20.73 11.47
C GLY A 222 -5.60 -21.47 10.94
N PHE A 223 -5.66 -22.79 10.89
CA PHE A 223 -4.57 -23.63 10.40
C PHE A 223 -4.97 -24.43 9.16
N LEU A 224 -4.11 -24.37 8.13
CA LEU A 224 -4.11 -25.33 7.04
C LEU A 224 -3.08 -26.41 7.37
N THR A 225 -3.55 -27.62 7.60
CA THR A 225 -2.71 -28.78 7.97
C THR A 225 -2.44 -29.68 6.77
N GLY A 226 -1.51 -30.63 6.90
CA GLY A 226 -1.19 -31.57 5.83
C GLY A 226 -0.28 -30.99 4.75
N ILE A 227 0.53 -29.99 5.10
CA ILE A 227 1.51 -29.39 4.21
C ILE A 227 2.71 -30.35 4.03
N PRO A 228 3.06 -30.73 2.80
CA PRO A 228 4.17 -31.65 2.54
C PRO A 228 5.53 -30.92 2.63
N ASP A 229 6.61 -31.71 2.61
CA ASP A 229 7.93 -31.18 2.30
C ASP A 229 7.97 -30.70 0.85
N PHE A 230 8.17 -29.40 0.66
CA PHE A 230 8.25 -28.82 -0.68
C PHE A 230 9.62 -29.01 -1.33
N ALA A 231 9.61 -29.12 -2.66
CA ALA A 231 10.79 -29.14 -3.50
C ALA A 231 10.98 -27.76 -4.15
N LEU A 232 11.98 -27.00 -3.70
CA LEU A 232 12.30 -25.67 -4.25
C LEU A 232 12.94 -25.71 -5.65
N GLY A 233 13.39 -26.88 -6.11
CA GLY A 233 14.24 -27.00 -7.30
C GLY A 233 15.64 -26.44 -7.05
N ARG A 234 16.27 -25.87 -8.09
CA ARG A 234 17.53 -25.14 -7.93
C ARG A 234 17.34 -23.79 -7.25
N GLY A 235 16.11 -23.27 -7.20
CA GLY A 235 15.78 -22.00 -6.59
C GLY A 235 16.37 -20.81 -7.34
N LEU A 236 16.78 -21.00 -8.59
CA LEU A 236 17.40 -19.97 -9.42
C LEU A 236 16.34 -19.36 -10.34
N SER A 237 16.24 -18.04 -10.33
CA SER A 237 15.45 -17.28 -11.29
C SER A 237 16.32 -16.25 -12.02
N LEU A 238 16.22 -16.24 -13.34
CA LEU A 238 16.91 -15.30 -14.22
C LEU A 238 15.86 -14.51 -14.99
N ARG A 239 15.91 -13.19 -14.94
CA ARG A 239 14.98 -12.29 -15.61
C ARG A 239 15.74 -11.22 -16.38
N PRO A 240 16.24 -11.50 -17.59
CA PRO A 240 16.66 -10.44 -18.47
C PRO A 240 15.47 -9.57 -18.88
N SER A 241 15.74 -8.30 -19.10
CA SER A 241 14.81 -7.43 -19.80
C SER A 241 15.54 -6.44 -20.68
N VAL A 242 14.85 -5.92 -21.68
CA VAL A 242 15.35 -4.85 -22.55
C VAL A 242 14.31 -3.75 -22.57
N THR A 243 14.73 -2.53 -22.22
CA THR A 243 13.95 -1.31 -22.42
C THR A 243 14.53 -0.58 -23.62
N THR A 244 13.72 -0.32 -24.64
CA THR A 244 14.10 0.45 -25.82
C THR A 244 13.07 1.53 -26.14
N GLY A 245 13.46 2.61 -26.80
CA GLY A 245 12.54 3.67 -27.16
C GLY A 245 13.22 4.97 -27.52
N GLY A 246 12.43 6.04 -27.55
CA GLY A 246 12.93 7.38 -27.78
C GLY A 246 11.84 8.43 -27.83
N GLY A 247 12.27 9.68 -27.96
CA GLY A 247 11.37 10.82 -28.07
C GLY A 247 12.10 12.13 -27.87
N ILE A 248 11.33 13.20 -27.75
CA ILE A 248 11.79 14.57 -27.59
C ILE A 248 11.68 14.91 -26.10
N PRO A 249 12.80 15.09 -25.37
CA PRO A 249 12.78 15.25 -23.92
C PRO A 249 12.27 16.62 -23.47
N ALA A 250 12.42 17.65 -24.31
CA ALA A 250 11.97 19.00 -24.08
C ALA A 250 11.73 19.72 -25.42
N HIS A 251 10.94 20.79 -25.41
CA HIS A 251 10.68 21.59 -26.59
C HIS A 251 12.00 22.06 -27.23
N GLY A 252 12.15 21.83 -28.54
CA GLY A 252 13.35 22.20 -29.31
C GLY A 252 14.58 21.32 -29.08
N ALA A 253 14.49 20.25 -28.30
CA ALA A 253 15.58 19.29 -28.13
C ALA A 253 15.61 18.25 -29.26
N ASP A 254 16.80 17.69 -29.50
CA ASP A 254 16.98 16.57 -30.42
C ASP A 254 16.27 15.30 -29.92
N VAL A 255 15.95 14.40 -30.85
CA VAL A 255 15.40 13.09 -30.53
C VAL A 255 16.45 12.28 -29.75
N ALA A 256 16.09 11.87 -28.54
CA ALA A 256 16.92 11.02 -27.70
C ALA A 256 16.43 9.57 -27.77
N GLY A 257 17.32 8.65 -28.12
CA GLY A 257 17.09 7.21 -28.05
C GLY A 257 17.43 6.64 -26.67
N LYS A 258 16.72 5.59 -26.25
CA LYS A 258 17.03 4.80 -25.05
C LYS A 258 17.16 3.34 -25.48
N PHE A 259 18.26 2.70 -25.15
CA PHE A 259 18.43 1.25 -25.22
C PHE A 259 19.14 0.82 -23.94
N ARG A 260 18.47 0.01 -23.11
CA ARG A 260 18.97 -0.45 -21.82
C ARG A 260 18.64 -1.92 -21.62
N PRO A 261 19.61 -2.83 -21.80
CA PRO A 261 19.48 -4.19 -21.30
C PRO A 261 19.63 -4.19 -19.78
N SER A 262 18.88 -5.04 -19.10
CA SER A 262 19.00 -5.27 -17.66
C SER A 262 18.86 -6.75 -17.35
N LEU A 263 19.35 -7.15 -16.19
CA LEU A 263 19.29 -8.53 -15.72
C LEU A 263 19.02 -8.54 -14.23
N ASP A 264 17.95 -9.20 -13.84
CA ASP A 264 17.67 -9.55 -12.45
C ASP A 264 17.90 -11.05 -12.25
N VAL A 265 18.62 -11.40 -11.19
CA VAL A 265 18.90 -12.78 -10.78
C VAL A 265 18.46 -12.96 -9.34
N THR A 266 17.77 -14.04 -9.03
CA THR A 266 17.40 -14.41 -7.67
C THR A 266 17.75 -15.87 -7.42
N GLN A 267 18.44 -16.14 -6.31
CA GLN A 267 18.82 -17.48 -5.87
C GLN A 267 18.26 -17.72 -4.46
N ARG A 268 17.45 -18.75 -4.30
CA ARG A 268 17.02 -19.24 -2.99
C ARG A 268 18.16 -20.06 -2.37
N LEU A 269 18.67 -19.62 -1.22
CA LEU A 269 19.69 -20.34 -0.43
C LEU A 269 19.05 -21.29 0.60
N GLY A 270 17.72 -21.42 0.54
CA GLY A 270 16.83 -22.18 1.40
C GLY A 270 15.40 -21.68 1.17
N SER A 271 14.41 -22.23 1.89
CA SER A 271 13.01 -21.77 1.79
C SER A 271 12.77 -20.39 2.42
N ASN A 272 13.73 -19.92 3.21
CA ASN A 272 13.65 -18.76 4.08
C ASN A 272 14.75 -17.72 3.84
N VAL A 273 15.67 -17.95 2.90
CA VAL A 273 16.78 -17.02 2.57
C VAL A 273 16.91 -16.89 1.06
N THR A 274 16.97 -15.66 0.59
CA THR A 274 17.07 -15.28 -0.82
C THR A 274 18.28 -14.37 -1.01
N ALA A 275 19.09 -14.66 -2.02
CA ALA A 275 20.08 -13.74 -2.58
C ALA A 275 19.56 -13.20 -3.92
N SER A 276 19.74 -11.91 -4.17
CA SER A 276 19.34 -11.25 -5.41
C SER A 276 20.49 -10.41 -5.96
N PHE A 277 20.60 -10.40 -7.28
CA PHE A 277 21.51 -9.53 -8.03
C PHE A 277 20.71 -8.80 -9.10
N THR A 278 21.07 -7.56 -9.37
CA THR A 278 20.49 -6.75 -10.45
C THR A 278 21.58 -5.99 -11.18
N SER A 279 21.39 -5.75 -12.47
CA SER A 279 22.19 -4.82 -13.28
C SER A 279 21.27 -4.01 -14.18
N TYR A 280 21.42 -2.69 -14.18
CA TYR A 280 20.64 -1.73 -14.98
C TYR A 280 19.11 -1.76 -14.77
N THR A 281 18.63 -2.15 -13.58
CA THR A 281 17.19 -2.07 -13.24
C THR A 281 16.68 -0.63 -13.33
N ASP A 282 15.46 -0.47 -13.86
CA ASP A 282 14.84 0.83 -14.18
C ASP A 282 13.40 0.95 -13.66
N PHE A 283 12.83 2.16 -13.78
CA PHE A 283 11.42 2.44 -13.46
C PHE A 283 10.50 2.38 -14.69
N ALA A 284 10.91 1.77 -15.81
CA ALA A 284 10.15 1.83 -17.05
C ALA A 284 8.77 1.13 -16.97
N GLU A 285 8.53 0.35 -15.92
CA GLU A 285 7.26 -0.33 -15.63
C GLU A 285 6.24 0.56 -14.92
N THR A 286 6.64 1.74 -14.41
CA THR A 286 5.78 2.57 -13.57
C THR A 286 4.87 3.47 -14.40
N GLU A 287 3.59 3.55 -14.03
CA GLU A 287 2.73 4.65 -14.50
C GLU A 287 3.40 5.99 -14.16
N VAL A 288 3.31 6.97 -15.05
CA VAL A 288 3.85 8.31 -14.77
C VAL A 288 3.18 8.85 -13.51
N ASP A 289 4.00 9.37 -12.61
CA ASP A 289 3.56 10.05 -11.40
C ASP A 289 2.55 11.14 -11.79
N THR A 290 1.27 10.98 -11.40
CA THR A 290 0.20 11.94 -11.73
C THR A 290 0.58 13.31 -11.20
N ARG A 291 0.40 14.39 -11.99
CA ARG A 291 0.61 15.74 -11.43
C ARG A 291 -0.48 15.98 -10.39
N GLN A 292 -0.06 16.27 -9.17
CA GLN A 292 -0.95 16.64 -8.07
C GLN A 292 -0.71 18.11 -7.74
N THR A 293 -1.79 18.86 -7.54
CA THR A 293 -1.77 20.22 -6.99
C THR A 293 -1.23 20.15 -5.57
N ASN A 294 -0.02 20.68 -5.37
CA ASN A 294 0.59 20.71 -4.06
C ASN A 294 0.44 22.12 -3.47
N LEU A 295 -0.62 22.32 -2.69
CA LEU A 295 -0.86 23.58 -1.96
C LEU A 295 -0.01 23.69 -0.68
N THR A 296 0.94 22.78 -0.48
CA THR A 296 1.82 22.75 0.69
C THR A 296 3.28 22.94 0.27
N ARG A 297 4.13 23.35 1.22
CA ARG A 297 5.58 23.50 1.00
C ARG A 297 6.37 22.19 1.00
N PHE A 298 5.73 21.02 1.05
CA PHE A 298 6.39 19.72 1.27
C PHE A 298 6.35 18.82 0.03
N PRO A 299 7.40 18.03 -0.24
CA PRO A 299 7.44 17.16 -1.41
C PRO A 299 6.45 15.99 -1.30
N LEU A 300 5.93 15.55 -2.44
CA LEU A 300 5.09 14.35 -2.57
C LEU A 300 5.94 13.08 -2.46
N LEU A 301 5.31 11.98 -2.06
CA LEU A 301 5.95 10.67 -1.93
C LEU A 301 5.33 9.66 -2.92
N PHE A 302 6.20 9.02 -3.69
CA PHE A 302 5.83 7.97 -4.64
C PHE A 302 6.38 6.60 -4.21
N PRO A 303 5.64 5.49 -4.40
CA PRO A 303 6.07 4.15 -3.98
C PRO A 303 7.23 3.60 -4.84
N GLU A 304 7.96 2.62 -4.29
CA GLU A 304 8.93 1.80 -5.05
C GLU A 304 8.19 0.77 -5.92
N LYS A 305 8.73 0.46 -7.10
CA LYS A 305 8.10 -0.46 -8.07
C LYS A 305 9.07 -1.50 -8.64
N ARG A 306 10.37 -1.39 -8.38
CA ARG A 306 11.38 -2.33 -8.91
C ARG A 306 11.43 -3.61 -8.08
N GLY A 307 11.31 -4.77 -8.75
CA GLY A 307 11.31 -6.08 -8.11
C GLY A 307 12.51 -6.34 -7.19
N PHE A 308 13.71 -5.89 -7.58
CA PHE A 308 14.91 -5.98 -6.75
C PHE A 308 14.75 -5.32 -5.37
N PHE A 309 14.02 -4.21 -5.24
CA PHE A 309 13.81 -3.55 -3.94
C PHE A 309 12.57 -4.06 -3.19
N LEU A 310 11.60 -4.63 -3.91
CA LEU A 310 10.35 -5.14 -3.35
C LEU A 310 10.48 -6.53 -2.70
N GLU A 311 11.40 -7.37 -3.18
CA GLU A 311 11.64 -8.68 -2.57
C GLU A 311 12.12 -8.51 -1.11
N GLY A 312 11.42 -9.09 -0.14
CA GLY A 312 11.74 -8.94 1.29
C GLY A 312 11.52 -7.54 1.87
N VAL A 313 10.72 -6.69 1.22
CA VAL A 313 10.43 -5.31 1.66
C VAL A 313 9.90 -5.22 3.10
N ASP A 314 9.17 -6.24 3.58
CA ASP A 314 8.64 -6.32 4.93
C ASP A 314 9.74 -6.38 6.02
N ILE A 315 10.94 -6.87 5.65
CA ILE A 315 12.10 -6.92 6.55
C ILE A 315 12.69 -5.52 6.74
N PHE A 316 12.80 -4.74 5.66
CA PHE A 316 13.36 -3.39 5.65
C PHE A 316 12.43 -2.33 6.22
N GLN A 317 11.16 -2.67 6.45
CA GLN A 317 10.23 -1.79 7.14
C GLN A 317 10.75 -1.45 8.55
N PHE A 318 10.79 -0.15 8.84
CA PHE A 318 11.31 0.40 10.10
C PHE A 318 10.23 1.21 10.80
N GLY A 319 9.88 0.79 12.02
CA GLY A 319 8.80 1.36 12.78
C GLY A 319 7.43 1.27 12.09
N PRO A 320 6.36 1.73 12.76
CA PRO A 320 5.03 1.81 12.17
C PRO A 320 4.99 2.86 11.04
N PRO A 321 4.47 2.53 9.85
CA PRO A 321 4.37 3.45 8.73
C PRO A 321 3.21 4.40 8.98
N VAL A 322 3.47 5.68 9.30
CA VAL A 322 2.41 6.69 9.34
C VAL A 322 2.81 7.93 8.56
N ASN A 323 2.03 8.15 7.49
CA ASN A 323 2.02 9.27 6.57
C ASN A 323 3.34 9.56 5.86
N ASN A 324 4.28 8.61 5.87
CA ASN A 324 5.56 8.71 5.17
C ASN A 324 6.36 9.99 5.52
N ASP A 325 6.08 10.56 6.71
CA ASP A 325 6.70 11.77 7.25
C ASP A 325 8.18 11.57 7.64
N MET A 326 8.63 10.33 7.78
CA MET A 326 10.05 9.99 7.93
C MET A 326 10.24 8.50 7.62
N ILE A 327 11.08 8.17 6.65
CA ILE A 327 11.45 6.80 6.29
C ILE A 327 12.99 6.72 6.34
N PRO A 328 13.62 5.92 7.21
CA PRO A 328 15.09 5.90 7.30
C PRO A 328 15.77 5.30 6.06
N TYR A 329 15.07 4.39 5.38
CA TYR A 329 15.50 3.77 4.13
C TYR A 329 14.36 3.83 3.11
N PHE A 330 14.51 4.67 2.11
CA PHE A 330 13.56 4.88 1.03
C PHE A 330 14.24 4.56 -0.30
N SER A 331 14.06 3.32 -0.78
CA SER A 331 14.77 2.79 -1.95
C SER A 331 14.57 3.60 -3.23
N ARG A 332 13.45 4.34 -3.36
CA ARG A 332 13.20 5.20 -4.53
C ARG A 332 14.23 6.32 -4.68
N ARG A 333 14.92 6.74 -3.60
CA ARG A 333 16.07 7.67 -3.71
C ARG A 333 17.29 7.05 -4.40
N ILE A 334 17.33 5.72 -4.52
CA ILE A 334 18.38 5.00 -5.22
C ILE A 334 18.01 4.95 -6.71
N GLY A 335 18.70 5.72 -7.53
CA GLY A 335 18.48 5.83 -8.97
C GLY A 335 17.50 6.91 -9.39
N LEU A 336 17.08 7.78 -8.47
CA LEU A 336 16.21 8.91 -8.76
C LEU A 336 16.63 10.13 -7.94
N VAL A 337 17.17 11.14 -8.62
CA VAL A 337 17.66 12.38 -8.01
C VAL A 337 16.96 13.57 -8.66
N GLY A 338 16.23 14.36 -7.88
CA GLY A 338 15.50 15.53 -8.40
C GLY A 338 14.46 15.18 -9.47
N GLY A 339 13.90 13.96 -9.43
CA GLY A 339 12.97 13.46 -10.45
C GLY A 339 13.63 12.95 -11.74
N LYS A 340 14.97 12.99 -11.84
CA LYS A 340 15.73 12.43 -12.96
C LYS A 340 16.27 11.05 -12.58
N GLU A 341 16.11 10.10 -13.50
CA GLU A 341 16.60 8.72 -13.35
C GLU A 341 18.13 8.71 -13.50
N VAL A 342 18.83 8.15 -12.52
CA VAL A 342 20.29 7.90 -12.56
C VAL A 342 20.49 6.39 -12.69
N PRO A 343 21.25 5.89 -13.68
CA PRO A 343 21.41 4.46 -13.89
C PRO A 343 21.96 3.72 -12.67
N LEU A 344 21.37 2.57 -12.32
CA LEU A 344 21.96 1.63 -11.37
C LEU A 344 22.84 0.64 -12.14
N LEU A 345 24.16 0.69 -11.96
CA LEU A 345 25.09 -0.21 -12.64
C LEU A 345 24.88 -1.66 -12.18
N ALA A 346 24.86 -1.85 -10.86
CA ALA A 346 24.66 -3.14 -10.24
C ALA A 346 24.12 -3.02 -8.81
N GLY A 347 23.43 -4.06 -8.36
CA GLY A 347 23.00 -4.21 -6.98
C GLY A 347 23.05 -5.67 -6.54
N ALA A 348 23.42 -5.90 -5.29
CA ALA A 348 23.39 -7.19 -4.64
C ALA A 348 22.58 -7.09 -3.34
N LYS A 349 21.81 -8.12 -3.05
CA LYS A 349 21.00 -8.20 -1.84
C LYS A 349 21.00 -9.61 -1.29
N VAL A 350 20.96 -9.74 0.03
CA VAL A 350 20.60 -10.97 0.72
C VAL A 350 19.57 -10.65 1.79
N ASN A 351 18.50 -11.44 1.85
CA ASN A 351 17.47 -11.27 2.87
C ASN A 351 16.84 -12.62 3.26
N GLY A 352 16.38 -12.73 4.49
CA GLY A 352 15.79 -13.96 4.96
C GLY A 352 15.38 -13.96 6.42
N ARG A 353 14.94 -15.13 6.89
CA ARG A 353 14.46 -15.37 8.26
C ARG A 353 15.07 -16.65 8.80
N VAL A 354 15.85 -16.57 9.86
CA VAL A 354 16.45 -17.73 10.52
C VAL A 354 15.96 -17.75 11.98
N ALA A 355 15.26 -18.81 12.34
CA ALA A 355 14.53 -18.91 13.61
C ALA A 355 13.66 -17.66 13.85
N ASN A 356 13.95 -16.89 14.90
CA ASN A 356 13.23 -15.68 15.26
C ASN A 356 13.88 -14.40 14.73
N THR A 357 14.91 -14.51 13.88
CA THR A 357 15.69 -13.37 13.37
C THR A 357 15.44 -13.17 11.88
N ASN A 358 14.90 -12.01 11.51
CA ASN A 358 14.78 -11.55 10.14
C ASN A 358 15.99 -10.65 9.82
N PHE A 359 16.56 -10.78 8.63
CA PHE A 359 17.71 -9.97 8.23
C PHE A 359 17.65 -9.60 6.75
N GLY A 360 18.28 -8.49 6.41
CA GLY A 360 18.39 -7.98 5.05
C GLY A 360 19.65 -7.12 4.90
N GLY A 361 20.37 -7.29 3.80
CA GLY A 361 21.52 -6.48 3.42
C GLY A 361 21.45 -6.17 1.93
N VAL A 362 21.63 -4.91 1.56
CA VAL A 362 21.65 -4.45 0.16
C VAL A 362 22.92 -3.62 -0.05
N VAL A 363 23.58 -3.81 -1.18
CA VAL A 363 24.62 -2.94 -1.70
C VAL A 363 24.27 -2.61 -3.14
N VAL A 364 24.32 -1.33 -3.51
CA VAL A 364 23.99 -0.83 -4.85
C VAL A 364 25.02 0.17 -5.29
N THR A 365 25.32 0.16 -6.58
CA THR A 365 26.19 1.14 -7.23
C THR A 365 25.42 1.88 -8.31
N MET A 366 25.39 3.20 -8.20
CA MET A 366 24.87 4.09 -9.22
C MET A 366 26.00 4.62 -10.10
N ASP A 367 25.65 4.92 -11.34
CA ASP A 367 26.50 5.66 -12.26
C ASP A 367 26.44 7.16 -11.99
N SER A 368 27.27 7.92 -12.70
CA SER A 368 27.12 9.36 -12.88
C SER A 368 26.02 9.68 -13.90
N GLU A 369 25.44 10.88 -13.79
CA GLU A 369 24.48 11.41 -14.77
C GLU A 369 24.76 12.92 -14.94
N PRO A 370 25.21 13.38 -16.12
CA PRO A 370 25.60 14.76 -16.34
C PRO A 370 24.51 15.77 -15.93
N GLY A 371 24.90 16.75 -15.10
CA GLY A 371 23.97 17.76 -14.58
C GLY A 371 23.01 17.26 -13.49
N VAL A 372 23.21 16.05 -12.97
CA VAL A 372 22.44 15.47 -11.86
C VAL A 372 23.36 14.94 -10.76
N VAL A 373 24.26 14.00 -11.10
CA VAL A 373 25.24 13.39 -10.19
C VAL A 373 26.57 13.34 -10.91
N SER A 374 27.61 13.97 -10.34
CA SER A 374 28.91 14.13 -11.00
C SER A 374 29.77 12.87 -11.00
N GLU A 375 29.63 12.00 -10.00
CA GLU A 375 30.42 10.78 -9.83
C GLU A 375 29.53 9.63 -9.38
N GLY A 376 29.85 8.41 -9.81
CA GLY A 376 29.16 7.21 -9.36
C GLY A 376 29.29 7.01 -7.85
N SER A 377 28.29 6.39 -7.23
CA SER A 377 28.24 6.20 -5.78
C SER A 377 27.81 4.79 -5.40
N THR A 378 28.42 4.26 -4.35
CA THR A 378 28.02 2.99 -3.72
C THR A 378 27.28 3.26 -2.43
N MET A 379 26.16 2.59 -2.24
CA MET A 379 25.33 2.70 -1.05
C MET A 379 25.02 1.32 -0.50
N ALA A 380 24.85 1.25 0.81
CA ALA A 380 24.51 0.02 1.50
C ALA A 380 23.42 0.25 2.55
N VAL A 381 22.59 -0.76 2.77
CA VAL A 381 21.68 -0.84 3.91
C VAL A 381 21.77 -2.22 4.53
N ALA A 382 21.76 -2.28 5.86
CA ALA A 382 21.68 -3.49 6.65
C ALA A 382 20.54 -3.38 7.66
N ARG A 383 19.78 -4.47 7.82
CA ARG A 383 18.62 -4.55 8.69
C ARG A 383 18.63 -5.90 9.40
N VAL A 384 18.43 -5.88 10.71
CA VAL A 384 18.18 -7.07 11.52
C VAL A 384 16.97 -6.80 12.40
N LYS A 385 16.07 -7.77 12.50
CA LYS A 385 14.84 -7.69 13.30
C LYS A 385 14.63 -9.01 14.03
N GLN A 386 14.52 -8.93 15.34
CA GLN A 386 14.30 -10.05 16.23
C GLN A 386 12.83 -10.08 16.64
N ASN A 387 12.14 -11.17 16.31
CA ASN A 387 10.80 -11.45 16.82
C ASN A 387 10.89 -11.78 18.31
N LEU A 388 10.03 -11.14 19.09
CA LEU A 388 9.92 -11.28 20.55
C LEU A 388 8.49 -11.69 20.90
N TRP A 389 8.33 -12.69 21.77
CA TRP A 389 7.01 -13.19 22.17
C TRP A 389 6.14 -13.57 20.95
N ARG A 390 4.81 -13.46 21.05
CA ARG A 390 3.89 -13.90 19.99
C ARG A 390 3.70 -12.89 18.85
N GLU A 391 3.70 -11.60 19.13
CA GLU A 391 3.32 -10.56 18.13
C GLU A 391 4.27 -9.34 18.11
N SER A 392 5.29 -9.32 18.97
CA SER A 392 6.21 -8.16 19.13
C SER A 392 7.56 -8.36 18.45
N HIS A 393 8.34 -7.30 18.30
CA HIS A 393 9.70 -7.38 17.76
C HIS A 393 10.55 -6.18 18.16
N ILE A 394 11.86 -6.35 18.06
CA ILE A 394 12.87 -5.28 18.11
C ILE A 394 13.72 -5.36 16.85
N GLY A 395 14.26 -4.24 16.38
CA GLY A 395 15.16 -4.26 15.24
C GLY A 395 16.19 -3.14 15.26
N PHE A 396 17.19 -3.32 14.41
CA PHE A 396 18.27 -2.40 14.14
C PHE A 396 18.40 -2.18 12.63
N ILE A 397 18.65 -0.95 12.20
CA ILE A 397 18.94 -0.60 10.80
C ILE A 397 20.20 0.25 10.72
N ALA A 398 20.98 0.07 9.67
CA ALA A 398 22.09 0.94 9.32
C ALA A 398 22.11 1.20 7.82
N THR A 399 22.52 2.39 7.42
CA THR A 399 22.78 2.75 6.02
C THR A 399 24.13 3.45 5.89
N ALA A 400 24.73 3.33 4.71
CA ALA A 400 25.97 4.00 4.35
C ALA A 400 25.93 4.43 2.87
N GLY A 401 26.66 5.50 2.55
CA GLY A 401 26.72 6.07 1.20
C GLY A 401 25.68 7.16 0.95
N ASP A 402 25.83 7.85 -0.18
CA ASP A 402 25.01 9.00 -0.57
C ASP A 402 24.81 9.01 -2.09
N PRO A 403 23.56 9.07 -2.60
CA PRO A 403 23.29 9.16 -4.04
C PRO A 403 23.97 10.34 -4.75
N LEU A 404 24.27 11.41 -4.01
CA LEU A 404 24.93 12.63 -4.51
C LEU A 404 26.46 12.59 -4.32
N GLY A 405 27.03 11.47 -3.88
CA GLY A 405 28.49 11.33 -3.70
C GLY A 405 29.07 12.05 -2.47
N ARG A 406 28.24 12.56 -1.56
CA ARG A 406 28.70 13.28 -0.36
C ARG A 406 29.35 12.33 0.67
N SER A 407 30.55 12.69 1.12
CA SER A 407 31.40 11.88 2.00
C SER A 407 30.86 11.66 3.42
N GLY A 408 31.21 10.50 3.99
CA GLY A 408 30.94 10.18 5.40
C GLY A 408 29.47 9.96 5.74
N SER A 409 28.61 9.73 4.74
CA SER A 409 27.16 9.54 4.92
C SER A 409 26.81 8.20 5.56
N TRP A 410 26.11 8.23 6.69
CA TRP A 410 25.55 7.06 7.37
C TRP A 410 24.26 7.38 8.13
N LEU A 411 23.45 6.35 8.40
CA LEU A 411 22.38 6.38 9.40
C LEU A 411 22.42 5.09 10.22
N SER A 412 22.06 5.17 11.49
CA SER A 412 21.84 4.01 12.35
C SER A 412 20.60 4.22 13.22
N GLY A 413 19.86 3.15 13.49
CA GLY A 413 18.59 3.24 14.20
C GLY A 413 18.13 1.95 14.85
N VAL A 414 17.27 2.10 15.86
CA VAL A 414 16.58 1.00 16.53
C VAL A 414 15.07 1.24 16.53
N ASP A 415 14.30 0.17 16.39
CA ASP A 415 12.85 0.18 16.50
C ASP A 415 12.34 -0.97 17.39
N PHE A 416 11.23 -0.73 18.06
CA PHE A 416 10.57 -1.69 18.92
C PHE A 416 9.06 -1.59 18.74
N THR A 417 8.41 -2.74 18.66
CA THR A 417 6.95 -2.87 18.62
C THR A 417 6.54 -3.94 19.61
N TYR A 418 5.79 -3.52 20.63
CA TYR A 418 4.93 -4.41 21.40
C TYR A 418 3.55 -4.45 20.76
N SER A 419 3.09 -5.63 20.37
CA SER A 419 1.72 -5.84 19.88
C SER A 419 1.08 -7.01 20.62
N THR A 420 -0.22 -6.90 20.86
CA THR A 420 -1.04 -8.01 21.37
C THR A 420 -2.46 -7.87 20.86
N THR A 421 -3.03 -8.97 20.39
CA THR A 421 -4.44 -9.06 20.03
C THR A 421 -5.34 -9.50 21.20
N SER A 422 -4.77 -9.75 22.39
CA SER A 422 -5.48 -10.26 23.58
C SER A 422 -5.46 -9.30 24.76
N PHE A 423 -5.24 -8.01 24.51
CA PHE A 423 -5.30 -6.97 25.55
C PHE A 423 -6.70 -6.95 26.15
N LEU A 424 -6.79 -6.96 27.48
CA LEU A 424 -8.07 -7.05 28.21
C LEU A 424 -8.99 -8.16 27.66
N GLY A 425 -8.39 -9.32 27.32
CA GLY A 425 -9.08 -10.49 26.78
C GLY A 425 -9.01 -10.58 25.26
N ASN A 426 -9.71 -9.69 24.55
CA ASN A 426 -9.87 -9.81 23.10
C ASN A 426 -9.52 -8.55 22.30
N LYS A 427 -8.91 -7.52 22.90
CA LYS A 427 -8.65 -6.25 22.21
C LYS A 427 -7.26 -6.20 21.61
N ASN A 428 -7.16 -5.51 20.47
CA ASN A 428 -5.87 -5.14 19.90
C ASN A 428 -5.27 -3.97 20.68
N PHE A 429 -3.99 -4.06 20.96
CA PHE A 429 -3.20 -3.01 21.56
C PHE A 429 -1.77 -3.07 21.04
N SER A 430 -1.17 -1.90 20.76
CA SER A 430 0.24 -1.84 20.44
C SER A 430 0.94 -0.60 21.00
N ILE A 431 2.21 -0.77 21.32
CA ILE A 431 3.15 0.30 21.64
C ILE A 431 4.31 0.17 20.68
N ASN A 432 4.70 1.25 20.04
CA ASN A 432 5.81 1.27 19.11
C ASN A 432 6.72 2.43 19.44
N GLY A 433 8.01 2.27 19.22
CA GLY A 433 9.00 3.34 19.38
C GLY A 433 10.17 3.13 18.46
N TRP A 434 10.78 4.22 18.01
CA TRP A 434 12.03 4.17 17.26
C TRP A 434 12.91 5.38 17.54
N ALA A 435 14.21 5.20 17.35
CA ALA A 435 15.20 6.26 17.44
C ALA A 435 16.27 6.04 16.37
N VAL A 436 16.69 7.11 15.73
CA VAL A 436 17.66 7.10 14.63
C VAL A 436 18.63 8.28 14.78
N ALA A 437 19.85 8.08 14.29
CA ALA A 437 20.86 9.12 14.14
C ALA A 437 21.48 9.02 12.75
N THR A 438 21.88 10.16 12.19
CA THR A 438 22.58 10.22 10.91
C THR A 438 23.83 11.09 11.03
N GLY A 439 24.78 10.87 10.13
CA GLY A 439 25.99 11.69 10.01
C GLY A 439 26.43 11.78 8.56
N ARG A 440 27.07 12.88 8.22
CA ARG A 440 27.70 13.17 6.93
C ARG A 440 28.61 14.38 7.10
N GLU A 441 29.62 14.51 6.25
CA GLU A 441 30.39 15.75 6.17
C GLU A 441 29.43 16.94 5.90
N GLY A 442 29.63 18.04 6.64
CA GLY A 442 28.77 19.23 6.60
C GLY A 442 27.55 19.20 7.54
N LEU A 443 27.24 18.09 8.21
CA LEU A 443 26.20 18.06 9.24
C LEU A 443 26.80 18.39 10.61
N HIS A 444 26.51 19.58 11.13
CA HIS A 444 27.01 20.08 12.42
C HIS A 444 25.84 20.50 13.30
N GLY A 445 25.27 19.56 14.07
CA GLY A 445 24.18 19.88 15.01
C GLY A 445 23.31 18.70 15.39
N ASP A 446 21.99 18.91 15.42
CA ASP A 446 21.02 17.91 15.90
C ASP A 446 20.62 16.96 14.78
N THR A 447 21.36 15.87 14.66
CA THR A 447 21.21 14.84 13.61
C THR A 447 20.44 13.61 14.10
N LYS A 448 19.55 13.76 15.09
CA LYS A 448 18.77 12.66 15.67
C LYS A 448 17.28 12.83 15.42
N ALA A 449 16.57 11.72 15.31
CA ALA A 449 15.11 11.69 15.31
C ALA A 449 14.60 10.51 16.13
N TYR A 450 13.43 10.65 16.74
CA TYR A 450 12.77 9.57 17.47
C TYR A 450 11.26 9.76 17.49
N ALA A 451 10.51 8.68 17.67
CA ALA A 451 9.07 8.70 17.82
C ALA A 451 8.56 7.58 18.71
N PHE A 452 7.33 7.75 19.20
CA PHE A 452 6.55 6.67 19.79
C PHE A 452 5.09 6.73 19.35
N LYS A 453 4.44 5.57 19.38
CA LYS A 453 3.02 5.34 19.12
C LYS A 453 2.45 4.49 20.24
N ILE A 454 1.29 4.86 20.75
CA ILE A 454 0.40 3.97 21.49
C ILE A 454 -0.88 3.84 20.67
N ASP A 455 -1.37 2.62 20.48
CA ASP A 455 -2.50 2.32 19.62
C ASP A 455 -3.46 1.32 20.24
N TYR A 456 -4.75 1.59 20.11
CA TYR A 456 -5.86 0.72 20.50
C TYR A 456 -6.85 0.64 19.32
N PRO A 457 -6.52 -0.11 18.26
CA PRO A 457 -7.29 -0.11 17.00
C PRO A 457 -8.43 -1.15 17.06
N ASN A 458 -9.55 -0.80 17.70
CA ASN A 458 -10.70 -1.71 17.87
C ASN A 458 -11.99 -1.12 17.27
N ASP A 459 -12.92 -1.97 16.80
CA ASP A 459 -14.09 -1.54 15.99
C ASP A 459 -14.91 -0.40 16.62
N LYS A 460 -15.21 -0.48 17.93
CA LYS A 460 -16.02 0.53 18.62
C LYS A 460 -15.23 1.80 18.97
N TRP A 461 -13.98 1.63 19.39
CA TRP A 461 -13.09 2.69 19.83
C TRP A 461 -11.73 2.46 19.19
N ASP A 462 -11.34 3.38 18.32
CA ASP A 462 -10.01 3.44 17.75
C ASP A 462 -9.32 4.66 18.36
N MET A 463 -8.32 4.41 19.21
CA MET A 463 -7.61 5.44 19.95
C MET A 463 -6.12 5.29 19.71
N ARG A 464 -5.45 6.42 19.52
CA ARG A 464 -4.06 6.44 19.16
C ARG A 464 -3.39 7.71 19.64
N VAL A 465 -2.15 7.60 20.07
CA VAL A 465 -1.31 8.77 20.33
C VAL A 465 0.03 8.56 19.67
N TRP A 466 0.41 9.52 18.83
CA TRP A 466 1.74 9.60 18.26
C TRP A 466 2.46 10.83 18.75
N TYR A 467 3.76 10.66 18.94
CA TYR A 467 4.70 11.75 19.09
C TYR A 467 5.96 11.46 18.29
N ARG A 468 6.54 12.50 17.70
CA ARG A 468 7.86 12.41 17.07
C ARG A 468 8.62 13.71 17.25
N ARG A 469 9.95 13.61 17.21
CA ARG A 469 10.88 14.73 17.12
C ARG A 469 11.88 14.45 16.02
N ILE A 470 12.07 15.42 15.13
CA ILE A 470 13.07 15.39 14.07
C ILE A 470 14.03 16.56 14.29
N GLY A 471 15.31 16.25 14.47
CA GLY A 471 16.36 17.23 14.66
C GLY A 471 16.52 18.19 13.49
N ARG A 472 17.19 19.31 13.73
CA ARG A 472 17.38 20.38 12.74
C ARG A 472 18.20 19.91 11.54
N ASP A 473 19.26 19.15 11.82
CA ASP A 473 20.25 18.71 10.84
C ASP A 473 20.09 17.21 10.52
N PHE A 474 18.94 16.63 10.86
CA PHE A 474 18.58 15.26 10.51
C PHE A 474 18.30 15.14 9.00
N ASP A 475 19.32 14.83 8.21
CA ASP A 475 19.26 14.68 6.75
C ASP A 475 19.85 13.33 6.29
N PRO A 476 19.12 12.21 6.47
CA PRO A 476 19.59 10.91 6.04
C PRO A 476 19.60 10.78 4.52
N SER A 477 20.75 10.42 3.95
CA SER A 477 20.94 10.40 2.50
C SER A 477 20.07 9.37 1.78
N LEU A 478 19.92 8.17 2.36
CA LEU A 478 19.01 7.12 1.85
C LEU A 478 17.60 7.17 2.46
N GLY A 479 17.29 8.15 3.30
CA GLY A 479 15.97 8.28 3.93
C GLY A 479 15.09 9.33 3.26
N PHE A 480 13.81 9.39 3.61
CA PHE A 480 12.89 10.44 3.19
C PHE A 480 12.46 11.25 4.42
N VAL A 481 12.70 12.57 4.40
CA VAL A 481 12.36 13.50 5.49
C VAL A 481 11.80 14.79 4.88
N PRO A 482 10.46 14.95 4.79
CA PRO A 482 9.82 16.11 4.21
C PRO A 482 9.96 17.37 5.09
N ARG A 483 10.06 17.23 6.42
CA ARG A 483 10.21 18.35 7.36
C ARG A 483 11.20 18.02 8.48
N ARG A 484 12.12 18.95 8.75
CA ARG A 484 13.13 18.90 9.83
C ARG A 484 12.81 19.93 10.92
N ALA A 485 13.62 19.92 11.99
CA ALA A 485 13.55 20.90 13.08
C ALA A 485 12.18 21.01 13.78
N MET A 486 11.53 19.87 14.03
CA MET A 486 10.15 19.87 14.51
C MET A 486 9.86 18.79 15.54
N GLN A 487 8.82 19.02 16.34
CA GLN A 487 8.15 18.06 17.19
C GLN A 487 6.70 17.98 16.74
N ARG A 488 6.12 16.78 16.67
CA ARG A 488 4.74 16.61 16.23
C ARG A 488 3.98 15.65 17.13
N TRP A 489 2.81 16.08 17.56
CA TRP A 489 1.84 15.27 18.27
C TRP A 489 0.66 14.94 17.34
N ASN A 490 0.20 13.70 17.42
CA ASN A 490 -1.01 13.27 16.73
C ASN A 490 -1.83 12.32 17.61
N PRO A 491 -2.56 12.86 18.61
CA PRO A 491 -3.59 12.11 19.32
C PRO A 491 -4.80 11.97 18.42
N ALA A 492 -5.38 10.78 18.35
CA ALA A 492 -6.57 10.50 17.57
C ALA A 492 -7.52 9.65 18.41
N VAL A 493 -8.81 9.95 18.31
CA VAL A 493 -9.86 9.10 18.86
C VAL A 493 -11.02 9.10 17.89
N SER A 494 -11.54 7.91 17.63
CA SER A 494 -12.81 7.75 16.95
C SER A 494 -13.68 6.70 17.64
N ASN A 495 -14.99 6.93 17.53
CA ASN A 495 -16.02 6.03 18.00
C ASN A 495 -16.91 5.66 16.84
N ARG A 496 -17.23 4.35 16.71
CA ARG A 496 -18.21 3.86 15.76
C ARG A 496 -19.43 3.34 16.49
N THR A 497 -20.60 3.86 16.10
CA THR A 497 -21.91 3.36 16.52
C THR A 497 -22.59 2.69 15.34
N ARG A 498 -22.99 1.43 15.52
CA ARG A 498 -23.68 0.63 14.49
C ARG A 498 -25.15 0.50 14.83
N PHE A 499 -25.99 0.58 13.81
CA PHE A 499 -27.44 0.47 13.95
C PHE A 499 -27.90 -0.86 13.39
N THR A 500 -28.93 -1.46 13.98
CA THR A 500 -29.51 -2.74 13.52
C THR A 500 -30.75 -2.55 12.64
N ARG A 501 -31.36 -1.36 12.66
CA ARG A 501 -32.57 -1.00 11.89
C ARG A 501 -32.38 0.34 11.18
N GLY A 502 -33.30 0.67 10.28
CA GLY A 502 -33.29 1.94 9.54
C GLY A 502 -32.26 2.00 8.41
N PRO A 503 -32.18 3.12 7.67
CA PRO A 503 -31.34 3.24 6.48
C PRO A 503 -29.85 3.41 6.79
N ILE A 504 -29.50 3.81 8.02
CA ILE A 504 -28.11 3.98 8.46
C ILE A 504 -27.57 2.63 8.95
N GLN A 505 -26.38 2.26 8.48
CA GLN A 505 -25.65 1.09 8.93
C GLN A 505 -24.78 1.44 10.13
N ASP A 506 -23.98 2.50 10.01
CA ASP A 506 -23.12 2.98 11.08
C ASP A 506 -22.83 4.48 10.96
N VAL A 507 -22.53 5.09 12.11
CA VAL A 507 -22.01 6.46 12.22
C VAL A 507 -20.72 6.41 12.99
N SER A 508 -19.67 7.01 12.44
CA SER A 508 -18.37 7.13 13.09
C SER A 508 -18.05 8.61 13.34
N HIS A 509 -17.72 8.95 14.57
CA HIS A 509 -17.25 10.28 14.95
C HIS A 509 -15.78 10.20 15.33
N GLY A 510 -14.98 11.18 14.96
CA GLY A 510 -13.58 11.19 15.39
C GLY A 510 -12.92 12.53 15.28
N ILE A 511 -11.82 12.66 16.01
CA ILE A 511 -10.91 13.79 15.96
C ILE A 511 -9.48 13.25 15.77
N ASN A 512 -8.71 13.86 14.87
CA ASN A 512 -7.37 13.39 14.54
C ASN A 512 -6.39 14.56 14.30
N PRO A 513 -6.09 15.39 15.32
CA PRO A 513 -5.22 16.55 15.16
C PRO A 513 -3.77 16.21 14.88
N TYR A 514 -3.15 16.91 13.94
CA TYR A 514 -1.71 17.03 13.78
C TYR A 514 -1.25 18.38 14.35
N LEU A 515 -0.50 18.32 15.43
CA LEU A 515 0.03 19.49 16.12
C LEU A 515 1.54 19.51 15.94
N THR A 516 2.04 20.38 15.07
CA THR A 516 3.47 20.54 14.79
C THR A 516 4.02 21.77 15.48
N PHE A 517 5.12 21.58 16.20
CA PHE A 517 5.87 22.58 16.93
C PHE A 517 7.30 22.60 16.42
N ASN A 518 7.99 23.72 16.59
CA ASN A 518 9.44 23.76 16.43
C ASN A 518 10.13 23.03 17.60
N LEU A 519 11.46 22.96 17.56
CA LEU A 519 12.23 22.31 18.63
C LEU A 519 12.12 23.02 20.00
N ASP A 520 11.80 24.32 20.03
CA ASP A 520 11.62 25.13 21.24
C ASP A 520 10.21 25.03 21.84
N GLY A 521 9.29 24.28 21.19
CA GLY A 521 7.92 24.08 21.66
C GLY A 521 6.92 25.17 21.21
N ARG A 522 7.32 26.07 20.31
CA ARG A 522 6.39 27.02 19.66
C ARG A 522 5.63 26.31 18.56
N TRP A 523 4.30 26.44 18.53
CA TRP A 523 3.51 25.84 17.46
C TRP A 523 3.85 26.48 16.11
N GLU A 524 3.91 25.66 15.08
CA GLU A 524 4.16 26.05 13.70
C GLU A 524 2.99 25.71 12.79
N THR A 525 2.43 24.50 12.91
CA THR A 525 1.31 24.06 12.06
C THR A 525 0.32 23.27 12.89
N ILE A 526 -0.96 23.59 12.78
CA ILE A 526 -2.08 22.88 13.40
C ILE A 526 -3.00 22.44 12.27
N ASP A 527 -3.37 21.17 12.27
CA ASP A 527 -4.42 20.62 11.42
C ASP A 527 -5.28 19.70 12.28
N ALA A 528 -6.47 20.15 12.68
CA ALA A 528 -7.32 19.44 13.63
C ALA A 528 -8.71 19.15 13.05
N PRO A 529 -8.84 18.10 12.21
CA PRO A 529 -10.12 17.68 11.68
C PRO A 529 -10.97 17.00 12.75
N VAL A 530 -12.20 17.49 12.91
CA VAL A 530 -13.30 16.81 13.59
C VAL A 530 -14.24 16.28 12.52
N GLN A 531 -14.43 14.97 12.47
CA GLN A 531 -15.21 14.33 11.41
C GLN A 531 -16.38 13.49 11.92
N SER A 532 -17.40 13.40 11.09
CA SER A 532 -18.59 12.58 11.27
C SER A 532 -18.87 11.87 9.94
N VAL A 533 -18.79 10.54 9.94
CA VAL A 533 -18.98 9.69 8.76
C VAL A 533 -20.21 8.83 8.95
N TRP A 534 -21.15 8.94 8.02
CA TRP A 534 -22.43 8.25 8.03
C TRP A 534 -22.44 7.27 6.87
N ARG A 535 -22.53 5.98 7.16
CA ARG A 535 -22.66 4.94 6.15
C ARG A 535 -24.10 4.43 6.12
N LEU A 536 -24.71 4.49 4.95
CA LEU A 536 -26.03 3.94 4.71
C LEU A 536 -25.93 2.46 4.32
N ARG A 537 -27.00 1.69 4.59
CA ARG A 537 -27.12 0.28 4.15
C ARG A 537 -27.16 0.13 2.62
N SER A 538 -27.47 1.21 1.90
CA SER A 538 -27.33 1.25 0.44
C SER A 538 -25.87 1.13 0.00
N GLY A 539 -24.92 1.49 0.87
CA GLY A 539 -23.49 1.65 0.58
C GLY A 539 -23.10 3.10 0.32
N ASP A 540 -24.06 4.02 0.26
CA ASP A 540 -23.79 5.45 0.16
C ASP A 540 -23.17 5.95 1.47
N ARG A 541 -22.35 7.00 1.37
CA ARG A 541 -21.64 7.61 2.49
C ARG A 541 -21.78 9.12 2.46
N VAL A 542 -22.08 9.70 3.62
CA VAL A 542 -22.01 11.16 3.86
C VAL A 542 -20.90 11.42 4.86
N GLN A 543 -20.08 12.43 4.63
CA GLN A 543 -19.02 12.83 5.55
C GLN A 543 -19.07 14.33 5.78
N GLY A 544 -19.16 14.73 7.04
CA GLY A 544 -18.90 16.11 7.45
C GLY A 544 -17.55 16.18 8.16
N ILE A 545 -16.74 17.16 7.82
CA ILE A 545 -15.48 17.47 8.52
C ILE A 545 -15.47 18.96 8.85
N VAL A 546 -15.01 19.32 10.04
CA VAL A 546 -14.62 20.69 10.36
C VAL A 546 -13.16 20.66 10.74
N THR A 547 -12.33 21.32 9.93
CA THR A 547 -10.90 21.39 10.17
C THR A 547 -10.56 22.73 10.81
N PHE A 548 -10.07 22.67 12.04
CA PHE A 548 -9.44 23.81 12.70
C PHE A 548 -7.95 23.78 12.33
N GLY A 549 -7.51 24.78 11.57
CA GLY A 549 -6.15 24.82 11.06
C GLY A 549 -5.40 26.08 11.46
N GLY A 550 -4.08 26.03 11.31
CA GLY A 550 -3.23 27.19 11.42
C GLY A 550 -1.82 26.89 10.94
N ASP A 551 -1.14 27.89 10.41
CA ASP A 551 0.26 27.77 9.99
C ASP A 551 1.02 29.07 10.29
N ARG A 552 2.32 28.92 10.50
CA ARG A 552 3.26 29.99 10.80
C ARG A 552 4.47 29.93 9.86
N PRO A 553 4.30 30.35 8.59
CA PRO A 553 5.43 30.43 7.68
C PRO A 553 6.45 31.46 8.18
N LEU A 554 7.73 31.08 8.16
CA LEU A 554 8.86 31.97 8.50
C LEU A 554 9.41 32.71 7.28
N GLN A 555 9.15 32.17 6.09
CA GLN A 555 9.53 32.71 4.80
C GLN A 555 8.32 32.68 3.89
N PRO A 556 8.23 33.64 2.94
CA PRO A 556 7.14 33.62 1.98
C PRO A 556 7.22 32.35 1.12
N PHE A 557 6.07 31.83 0.73
CA PHE A 557 5.98 30.72 -0.22
C PHE A 557 4.82 30.97 -1.19
N GLN A 558 5.01 30.57 -2.44
CA GLN A 558 4.01 30.71 -3.49
C GLN A 558 2.99 29.58 -3.40
N ILE A 559 1.71 29.92 -3.54
CA ILE A 559 0.60 28.95 -3.65
C ILE A 559 -0.01 28.91 -5.04
N ALA A 560 0.11 30.01 -5.78
CA ALA A 560 -0.30 30.16 -7.17
C ALA A 560 0.62 31.21 -7.84
N PRO A 561 0.66 31.29 -9.18
CA PRO A 561 1.35 32.36 -9.89
C PRO A 561 0.95 33.72 -9.30
N ASP A 562 1.96 34.52 -8.95
CA ASP A 562 1.83 35.86 -8.37
C ASP A 562 1.11 35.95 -7.01
N VAL A 563 0.72 34.83 -6.40
CA VAL A 563 0.11 34.79 -5.05
C VAL A 563 1.05 34.09 -4.08
N ALA A 564 1.70 34.88 -3.23
CA ALA A 564 2.60 34.41 -2.18
C ALA A 564 2.03 34.71 -0.79
N ILE A 565 2.05 33.70 0.08
CA ILE A 565 1.72 33.88 1.49
C ILE A 565 2.91 34.53 2.19
N ALA A 566 2.68 35.64 2.88
CA ALA A 566 3.71 36.31 3.66
C ALA A 566 4.05 35.55 4.95
N PRO A 567 5.25 35.75 5.54
CA PRO A 567 5.54 35.28 6.88
C PRO A 567 4.53 35.85 7.89
N GLY A 568 4.01 35.00 8.78
CA GLY A 568 2.95 35.42 9.68
C GLY A 568 2.42 34.30 10.56
N SER A 569 1.37 34.57 11.32
CA SER A 569 0.67 33.59 12.15
C SER A 569 -0.78 33.57 11.75
N TYR A 570 -1.22 32.48 11.16
CA TYR A 570 -2.54 32.35 10.57
C TYR A 570 -3.31 31.21 11.24
N THR A 571 -4.61 31.39 11.37
CA THR A 571 -5.54 30.37 11.88
C THR A 571 -6.82 30.43 11.08
N TRP A 572 -7.45 29.28 10.87
CA TRP A 572 -8.65 29.19 10.06
C TRP A 572 -9.57 28.05 10.51
N VAL A 573 -10.82 28.11 10.04
CA VAL A 573 -11.82 27.06 10.21
C VAL A 573 -12.40 26.73 8.85
N ARG A 574 -12.28 25.46 8.45
CA ARG A 574 -12.72 25.00 7.14
C ARG A 574 -13.71 23.84 7.27
N PRO A 575 -15.03 24.08 7.17
CA PRO A 575 -15.99 23.01 6.96
C PRO A 575 -15.80 22.32 5.61
N SER A 576 -16.02 21.01 5.61
CA SER A 576 -16.03 20.16 4.44
C SER A 576 -17.25 19.24 4.48
N LEU A 577 -17.89 19.07 3.33
CA LEU A 577 -18.99 18.14 3.12
C LEU A 577 -18.66 17.23 1.94
N GLY A 578 -18.67 15.92 2.19
CA GLY A 578 -18.44 14.89 1.20
C GLY A 578 -19.64 13.97 1.05
N PHE A 579 -19.95 13.60 -0.18
CA PHE A 579 -20.94 12.58 -0.52
C PHE A 579 -20.32 11.56 -1.48
N THR A 580 -20.40 10.29 -1.13
CA THR A 580 -19.93 9.18 -1.96
C THR A 580 -21.07 8.20 -2.21
N THR A 581 -21.33 7.88 -3.47
CA THR A 581 -22.34 6.88 -3.82
C THR A 581 -21.80 5.46 -3.69
N ALA A 582 -22.71 4.50 -3.49
CA ALA A 582 -22.37 3.10 -3.31
C ALA A 582 -21.57 2.53 -4.50
N GLN A 583 -20.36 2.04 -4.24
CA GLN A 583 -19.43 1.55 -5.26
C GLN A 583 -19.87 0.22 -5.91
N LYS A 584 -20.94 -0.39 -5.39
CA LYS A 584 -21.61 -1.53 -6.03
C LYS A 584 -22.41 -1.17 -7.28
N ARG A 585 -22.53 0.13 -7.61
CA ARG A 585 -23.21 0.64 -8.80
C ARG A 585 -22.20 0.80 -9.94
N ARG A 586 -22.66 0.61 -11.19
CA ARG A 586 -21.82 0.80 -12.39
C ARG A 586 -21.26 2.21 -12.52
N LEU A 587 -22.05 3.22 -12.11
CA LEU A 587 -21.58 4.58 -11.97
C LEU A 587 -21.59 4.90 -10.47
N TYR A 588 -20.42 5.20 -9.93
CA TYR A 588 -20.30 5.76 -8.60
C TYR A 588 -19.44 7.02 -8.64
N ALA A 589 -19.69 7.91 -7.69
CA ALA A 589 -19.03 9.20 -7.63
C ALA A 589 -18.85 9.63 -6.18
N SER A 590 -17.79 10.39 -5.95
CA SER A 590 -17.51 11.12 -4.74
C SER A 590 -17.42 12.59 -5.09
N LEU A 591 -18.22 13.41 -4.42
CA LEU A 591 -18.17 14.87 -4.50
C LEU A 591 -17.81 15.40 -3.12
N SER A 592 -16.78 16.23 -3.04
CA SER A 592 -16.41 16.96 -1.84
C SER A 592 -16.44 18.46 -2.11
N TRP A 593 -16.87 19.20 -1.10
CA TRP A 593 -16.74 20.64 -1.02
C TRP A 593 -16.02 20.97 0.28
N THR A 594 -15.06 21.89 0.23
CA THR A 594 -14.42 22.46 1.41
C THR A 594 -14.35 23.96 1.25
N GLY A 595 -14.82 24.71 2.23
CA GLY A 595 -14.81 26.18 2.19
C GLY A 595 -14.48 26.77 3.55
N GLY A 596 -14.29 28.09 3.60
CA GLY A 596 -13.98 28.84 4.81
C GLY A 596 -12.67 29.60 4.71
N SER A 597 -12.26 30.16 5.84
CA SER A 597 -11.06 30.97 5.91
C SER A 597 -9.80 30.16 5.58
N PHE A 598 -8.81 30.84 5.03
CA PHE A 598 -7.52 30.27 4.65
C PHE A 598 -6.48 31.39 4.63
N TYR A 599 -5.46 31.30 5.48
CA TYR A 599 -4.51 32.38 5.72
C TYR A 599 -5.18 33.72 6.04
N ASP A 600 -5.00 34.74 5.19
CA ASP A 600 -5.55 36.10 5.32
C ASP A 600 -6.81 36.34 4.46
N GLY A 601 -7.40 35.29 3.92
CA GLY A 601 -8.62 35.36 3.13
C GLY A 601 -9.42 34.06 3.18
N ASP A 602 -9.98 33.66 2.04
CA ASP A 602 -10.86 32.50 1.90
C ASP A 602 -10.42 31.55 0.79
N LEU A 603 -10.65 30.25 0.99
CA LEU A 603 -10.38 29.22 0.00
C LEU A 603 -11.55 28.24 -0.12
N THR A 604 -12.13 28.18 -1.31
CA THR A 604 -13.13 27.18 -1.68
C THR A 604 -12.52 26.12 -2.58
N GLN A 605 -12.79 24.86 -2.28
CA GLN A 605 -12.31 23.70 -3.02
C GLN A 605 -13.49 22.80 -3.36
N TRP A 606 -13.51 22.32 -4.60
CA TRP A 606 -14.42 21.30 -5.08
C TRP A 606 -13.61 20.15 -5.65
N GLU A 607 -13.92 18.94 -5.24
CA GLU A 607 -13.32 17.73 -5.79
C GLU A 607 -14.41 16.77 -6.23
N LEU A 608 -14.35 16.33 -7.48
CA LEU A 608 -15.19 15.29 -8.04
C LEU A 608 -14.30 14.12 -8.45
N GLN A 609 -14.63 12.93 -7.99
CA GLN A 609 -14.13 11.68 -8.53
C GLN A 609 -15.33 10.85 -8.97
N ALA A 610 -15.43 10.51 -10.25
CA ALA A 610 -16.47 9.64 -10.77
C ALA A 610 -15.85 8.45 -11.49
N VAL A 611 -16.40 7.27 -11.29
CA VAL A 611 -15.96 6.05 -11.97
C VAL A 611 -17.17 5.40 -12.61
N TRP A 612 -17.04 5.13 -13.90
CA TRP A 612 -18.05 4.47 -14.71
C TRP A 612 -17.51 3.16 -15.28
N ASN A 613 -18.16 2.06 -14.89
CA ASN A 613 -17.92 0.70 -15.36
C ASN A 613 -19.13 0.23 -16.18
N PRO A 614 -19.29 0.67 -17.44
CA PRO A 614 -20.41 0.25 -18.27
C PRO A 614 -20.42 -1.27 -18.51
N THR A 615 -19.23 -1.87 -18.56
CA THR A 615 -18.96 -3.31 -18.69
C THR A 615 -17.69 -3.65 -17.90
N ALA A 616 -17.31 -4.94 -17.82
CA ALA A 616 -16.02 -5.34 -17.23
C ALA A 616 -14.80 -4.97 -18.12
N LEU A 617 -15.03 -4.75 -19.43
CA LEU A 617 -13.99 -4.40 -20.39
C LEU A 617 -13.54 -2.94 -20.25
N TYR A 618 -14.44 -2.04 -19.86
CA TYR A 618 -14.18 -0.60 -19.83
C TYR A 618 -14.36 -0.01 -18.44
N THR A 619 -13.36 0.73 -17.98
CA THR A 619 -13.46 1.60 -16.80
C THR A 619 -13.07 3.01 -17.20
N VAL A 620 -13.94 3.98 -16.93
CA VAL A 620 -13.68 5.40 -17.12
C VAL A 620 -13.64 6.06 -15.75
N GLU A 621 -12.48 6.58 -15.37
CA GLU A 621 -12.30 7.38 -14.16
C GLU A 621 -12.23 8.85 -14.59
N MET A 622 -13.00 9.71 -13.93
CA MET A 622 -13.01 11.15 -14.15
C MET A 622 -12.68 11.82 -12.83
N THR A 623 -11.75 12.76 -12.87
CA THR A 623 -11.36 13.59 -11.73
C THR A 623 -11.48 15.05 -12.12
N ALA A 624 -12.07 15.86 -11.27
CA ALA A 624 -12.05 17.30 -11.41
C ALA A 624 -11.76 17.93 -10.05
N GLU A 625 -10.80 18.83 -10.00
CA GLU A 625 -10.47 19.63 -8.84
C GLU A 625 -10.56 21.09 -9.24
N ARG A 626 -11.17 21.92 -8.39
CA ARG A 626 -11.19 23.37 -8.55
C ARG A 626 -10.92 24.04 -7.22
N ASN A 627 -9.83 24.78 -7.16
CA ASN A 627 -9.44 25.61 -6.03
C ASN A 627 -9.64 27.08 -6.42
N SER A 628 -10.43 27.80 -5.63
CA SER A 628 -10.69 29.24 -5.80
C SER A 628 -10.32 29.96 -4.52
N GLY A 629 -9.25 30.75 -4.57
CA GLY A 629 -8.75 31.53 -3.43
C GLY A 629 -8.93 33.03 -3.65
N ASP A 630 -9.37 33.73 -2.60
CA ASP A 630 -9.39 35.18 -2.50
C ASP A 630 -8.60 35.58 -1.26
N LEU A 631 -7.34 35.97 -1.45
CA LEU A 631 -6.40 36.32 -0.40
C LEU A 631 -5.97 37.78 -0.52
N LEU A 632 -5.38 38.32 0.54
CA LEU A 632 -4.86 39.69 0.51
C LEU A 632 -3.77 39.86 -0.57
N ALA A 633 -2.97 38.82 -0.78
CA ALA A 633 -1.92 38.79 -1.78
C ALA A 633 -2.45 38.70 -3.23
N GLY A 634 -3.72 38.31 -3.43
CA GLY A 634 -4.32 38.19 -4.75
C GLY A 634 -5.38 37.09 -4.84
N ARG A 635 -6.02 37.03 -6.00
CA ARG A 635 -7.01 36.00 -6.35
C ARG A 635 -6.40 34.98 -7.29
N PHE A 636 -6.75 33.73 -7.10
CA PHE A 636 -6.36 32.66 -8.02
C PHE A 636 -7.48 31.65 -8.21
N THR A 637 -7.46 30.99 -9.36
CA THR A 637 -8.30 29.82 -9.62
C THR A 637 -7.46 28.78 -10.33
N GLN A 638 -7.31 27.62 -9.71
CA GLN A 638 -6.60 26.47 -10.29
C GLN A 638 -7.61 25.35 -10.50
N SER A 639 -7.68 24.82 -11.72
CA SER A 639 -8.53 23.68 -12.03
C SER A 639 -7.71 22.59 -12.70
N VAL A 640 -7.87 21.37 -12.20
CA VAL A 640 -7.25 20.18 -12.78
C VAL A 640 -8.35 19.20 -13.17
N PHE A 641 -8.31 18.78 -14.42
CA PHE A 641 -9.22 17.79 -14.96
C PHE A 641 -8.42 16.57 -15.39
N GLY A 642 -8.90 15.39 -15.04
CA GLY A 642 -8.26 14.13 -15.40
C GLY A 642 -9.28 13.12 -15.87
N THR A 643 -8.93 12.38 -16.91
CA THR A 643 -9.72 11.25 -17.40
C THR A 643 -8.80 10.06 -17.60
N ARG A 644 -9.12 8.94 -16.95
CA ARG A 644 -8.45 7.67 -17.16
C ARG A 644 -9.41 6.69 -17.83
N LEU A 645 -9.08 6.27 -19.05
CA LEU A 645 -9.73 5.16 -19.72
C LEU A 645 -8.90 3.90 -19.52
N ARG A 646 -9.51 2.84 -19.01
CA ARG A 646 -8.93 1.49 -18.99
C ARG A 646 -9.75 0.55 -19.86
N VAL A 647 -9.05 -0.19 -20.70
CA VAL A 647 -9.58 -1.27 -21.52
C VAL A 647 -8.91 -2.57 -21.06
N ASN A 648 -9.65 -3.42 -20.36
CA ASN A 648 -9.13 -4.68 -19.80
C ASN A 648 -9.64 -5.86 -20.65
N VAL A 649 -8.85 -6.26 -21.65
CA VAL A 649 -9.24 -7.34 -22.59
C VAL A 649 -9.25 -8.70 -21.89
N SER A 650 -8.26 -8.93 -21.03
CA SER A 650 -8.17 -10.10 -20.14
C SER A 650 -7.36 -9.73 -18.89
N PRO A 651 -7.23 -10.62 -17.88
CA PRO A 651 -6.36 -10.37 -16.74
C PRO A 651 -4.90 -10.09 -17.12
N ASP A 652 -4.50 -10.60 -18.28
CA ASP A 652 -3.16 -10.58 -18.83
C ASP A 652 -2.95 -9.54 -19.94
N LEU A 653 -4.00 -8.88 -20.44
CA LEU A 653 -3.90 -7.83 -21.47
C LEU A 653 -4.75 -6.61 -21.10
N SER A 654 -4.07 -5.49 -20.84
CA SER A 654 -4.72 -4.24 -20.48
C SER A 654 -4.09 -3.03 -21.16
N ILE A 655 -4.93 -2.04 -21.44
CA ILE A 655 -4.55 -0.73 -21.95
C ILE A 655 -5.10 0.32 -21.00
N ALA A 656 -4.27 1.25 -20.56
CA ALA A 656 -4.65 2.37 -19.72
C ALA A 656 -4.17 3.67 -20.37
N THR A 657 -5.09 4.61 -20.59
CA THR A 657 -4.77 5.96 -21.07
C THR A 657 -5.23 6.95 -20.01
N TYR A 658 -4.32 7.79 -19.54
CA TYR A 658 -4.60 8.89 -18.64
C TYR A 658 -4.31 10.22 -19.34
N ALA A 659 -5.32 11.06 -19.43
CA ALA A 659 -5.20 12.43 -19.92
C ALA A 659 -5.49 13.39 -18.77
N GLN A 660 -4.64 14.39 -18.59
CA GLN A 660 -4.78 15.40 -17.54
C GLN A 660 -4.57 16.80 -18.14
N TYR A 661 -5.44 17.73 -17.78
CA TYR A 661 -5.34 19.14 -18.12
C TYR A 661 -5.25 19.97 -16.83
N ASP A 662 -4.32 20.91 -16.82
CA ASP A 662 -4.08 21.85 -15.73
C ASP A 662 -4.13 23.28 -16.25
N THR A 663 -4.99 24.10 -15.65
CA THR A 663 -5.18 25.51 -16.04
C THR A 663 -4.01 26.41 -15.67
N ASP A 664 -3.19 26.04 -14.68
CA ASP A 664 -2.07 26.87 -14.21
C ASP A 664 -0.87 26.79 -15.17
N SER A 665 -0.53 25.56 -15.57
CA SER A 665 0.52 25.31 -16.56
C SER A 665 0.03 25.39 -18.01
N GLU A 666 -1.28 25.51 -18.21
CA GLU A 666 -1.97 25.40 -19.51
C GLU A 666 -1.49 24.20 -20.34
N SER A 667 -1.28 23.07 -19.65
CA SER A 667 -0.67 21.89 -20.27
C SER A 667 -1.60 20.68 -20.21
N VAL A 668 -1.55 19.90 -21.28
CA VAL A 668 -2.20 18.59 -21.38
C VAL A 668 -1.11 17.53 -21.36
N GLY A 669 -1.16 16.66 -20.36
CA GLY A 669 -0.34 15.46 -20.28
C GLY A 669 -1.16 14.23 -20.64
N ILE A 670 -0.66 13.41 -21.55
CA ILE A 670 -1.23 12.11 -21.93
C ILE A 670 -0.20 11.03 -21.65
N ASN A 671 -0.61 10.01 -20.89
CA ASN A 671 0.14 8.78 -20.66
C ASN A 671 -0.71 7.60 -21.13
N SER A 672 -0.25 6.86 -22.12
CA SER A 672 -0.86 5.61 -22.58
C SER A 672 0.06 4.45 -22.27
N ARG A 673 -0.48 3.38 -21.69
CA ARG A 673 0.26 2.19 -21.30
C ARG A 673 -0.49 0.94 -21.74
N LEU A 674 0.20 0.06 -22.45
CA LEU A 674 -0.22 -1.31 -22.71
C LEU A 674 0.65 -2.24 -21.84
N ARG A 675 0.01 -3.21 -21.17
CA ARG A 675 0.67 -4.34 -20.52
C ARG A 675 0.10 -5.63 -21.10
N TRP A 676 0.99 -6.51 -21.55
CA TRP A 676 0.63 -7.85 -22.01
C TRP A 676 1.50 -8.92 -21.35
N THR A 677 0.89 -9.73 -20.51
CA THR A 677 1.47 -10.89 -19.83
C THR A 677 1.18 -12.16 -20.65
N PHE A 678 1.94 -12.41 -21.70
CA PHE A 678 1.65 -13.54 -22.61
C PHE A 678 2.08 -14.90 -22.03
N LEU A 679 2.88 -14.90 -20.97
CA LEU A 679 3.17 -16.04 -20.11
C LEU A 679 3.23 -15.55 -18.66
N PRO A 680 2.97 -16.39 -17.63
CA PRO A 680 3.08 -15.98 -16.22
C PRO A 680 4.45 -15.41 -15.81
N VAL A 681 5.48 -15.66 -16.63
CA VAL A 681 6.86 -15.25 -16.44
C VAL A 681 7.35 -14.20 -17.46
N ALA A 682 6.49 -13.73 -18.36
CA ALA A 682 6.89 -12.82 -19.44
C ALA A 682 5.88 -11.70 -19.66
N ASP A 683 6.36 -10.46 -19.66
CA ASP A 683 5.56 -9.26 -19.88
C ASP A 683 6.14 -8.42 -21.03
N LEU A 684 5.24 -7.80 -21.79
CA LEU A 684 5.51 -6.71 -22.71
C LEU A 684 4.81 -5.45 -22.20
N PHE A 685 5.57 -4.37 -22.09
CA PHE A 685 5.05 -3.03 -21.83
C PHE A 685 5.29 -2.12 -23.02
N VAL A 686 4.27 -1.35 -23.40
CA VAL A 686 4.41 -0.23 -24.34
C VAL A 686 3.87 1.02 -23.66
N VAL A 687 4.70 2.02 -23.46
CA VAL A 687 4.38 3.27 -22.77
C VAL A 687 4.59 4.43 -23.71
N TYR A 688 3.57 5.25 -23.89
CA TYR A 688 3.62 6.48 -24.67
C TYR A 688 3.24 7.68 -23.81
N ASN A 689 4.18 8.60 -23.65
CA ASN A 689 4.00 9.88 -22.99
C ASN A 689 3.94 10.99 -24.03
N HIS A 690 3.00 11.91 -23.87
CA HIS A 690 2.84 13.06 -24.74
C HIS A 690 2.36 14.26 -23.94
N ASN A 691 3.19 15.31 -23.87
CA ASN A 691 2.88 16.53 -23.15
C ASN A 691 2.88 17.69 -24.13
N VAL A 692 1.80 18.47 -24.10
CA VAL A 692 1.64 19.70 -24.88
C VAL A 692 1.29 20.85 -23.95
N ARG A 693 1.64 22.07 -24.33
CA ARG A 693 1.29 23.29 -23.61
C ARG A 693 0.72 24.31 -24.58
N SER A 694 -0.27 25.06 -24.11
CA SER A 694 -0.79 26.23 -24.82
C SER A 694 0.22 27.38 -24.72
N VAL A 695 0.61 27.94 -25.87
CA VAL A 695 1.43 29.15 -25.99
C VAL A 695 0.76 30.02 -27.05
N LEU A 696 0.31 31.23 -26.67
CA LEU A 696 -0.38 32.16 -27.59
C LEU A 696 -1.57 31.52 -28.34
N ASP A 697 -2.43 30.79 -27.62
CA ASP A 697 -3.59 30.05 -28.16
C ASP A 697 -3.24 28.94 -29.18
N ARG A 698 -1.99 28.47 -29.19
CA ARG A 698 -1.53 27.34 -29.99
C ARG A 698 -0.93 26.25 -29.11
N TRP A 699 -1.23 24.99 -29.43
CA TRP A 699 -0.66 23.85 -28.72
C TRP A 699 0.74 23.52 -29.27
N GLU A 700 1.74 23.63 -28.40
CA GLU A 700 3.12 23.28 -28.71
C GLU A 700 3.54 22.01 -27.98
N LEU A 701 4.31 21.16 -28.66
CA LEU A 701 4.89 19.96 -28.05
C LEU A 701 5.90 20.37 -26.97
N GLN A 702 5.69 19.90 -25.73
CA GLN A 702 6.68 20.01 -24.66
C GLN A 702 7.61 18.81 -24.64
N SER A 703 7.05 17.59 -24.68
CA SER A 703 7.83 16.36 -24.71
C SER A 703 6.98 15.20 -25.23
N ASN A 704 7.65 14.21 -25.81
CA ASN A 704 7.06 12.92 -26.05
C ASN A 704 8.06 11.81 -25.77
N GLN A 705 7.56 10.62 -25.50
CA GLN A 705 8.39 9.46 -25.29
C GLN A 705 7.61 8.20 -25.61
N LEU A 706 8.19 7.34 -26.44
CA LEU A 706 7.74 5.97 -26.62
C LEU A 706 8.77 5.04 -25.98
N LEU A 707 8.35 4.19 -25.06
CA LEU A 707 9.16 3.14 -24.45
C LEU A 707 8.49 1.79 -24.68
N VAL A 708 9.31 0.80 -25.00
CA VAL A 708 8.93 -0.61 -25.11
C VAL A 708 9.85 -1.39 -24.17
N LYS A 709 9.27 -2.17 -23.27
CA LYS A 709 10.01 -3.07 -22.39
C LYS A 709 9.53 -4.49 -22.57
N LEU A 710 10.46 -5.39 -22.81
CA LEU A 710 10.22 -6.84 -22.86
C LEU A 710 11.01 -7.52 -21.75
N GLN A 711 10.34 -8.38 -20.99
CA GLN A 711 10.98 -9.18 -19.94
C GLN A 711 10.54 -10.64 -20.02
N TYR A 712 11.44 -11.54 -19.64
CA TYR A 712 11.16 -12.97 -19.57
C TYR A 712 11.91 -13.57 -18.39
N ALA A 713 11.23 -14.32 -17.53
CA ALA A 713 11.85 -14.99 -16.39
C ALA A 713 11.96 -16.51 -16.62
N TRP A 714 13.15 -17.07 -16.42
CA TRP A 714 13.36 -18.51 -16.25
C TRP A 714 13.40 -18.85 -14.77
N ARG A 715 12.83 -19.99 -14.39
CA ARG A 715 12.90 -20.57 -13.04
C ARG A 715 13.42 -22.01 -13.15
N MET A 716 14.38 -22.37 -12.30
CA MET A 716 15.04 -23.68 -12.27
C MET A 716 15.12 -24.24 -10.86
#